data_AF-A0A7C3E0Z0-F1
#
_entry.id   AF-A0A7C3E0Z0-F1
#
_cell.length_a   1.000
_cell.length_b   1.000
_cell.length_c   1.000
_cell.angle_alpha   90.00
_cell.angle_beta   90.00
_cell.angle_gamma   90.00
#
_symmetry.space_group_name_H-M   'P 1'
#
loop_
_entity.id
_entity.type
_entity.pdbx_description
1 polymer ?
#
loop_
_entity_poly.entity_id
_entity_poly.type
_entity_poly.pdbx_seq_one_letter_code
_entity_poly.pdbx_strand_id
1 'polypeptide(L)'
;MRIWLMFLCLAICAALSCAVCADTITLKDGTVISNCYARDEGIRFLVWEKMEDVGTPKMRIIPRSQVKEPVEWKRDESWDKHANLPDLTIAFIEMTPKLAGLHWQINYDELNTPTIKGAGKTLLDLGDETNRMKPEEVVKNVKLKYNPGDEITLTANIRNVGFADAKPFEYVWLIDGKEVSKGKYSKPLKELEWAKVPLKWKWQDGMHTVTFKITTVQPEIATINNEVTDPLWGWGFTFVINKKRTWHDKRNACGTFCFEDYYRWHVDLMNTLFEATKFPSSPDGIKARVRLDRIIYCDDPNTEAMKLCTAPDGFGYLQGMWTWTDSKEEIEKGWPVWDGVRYTTEWSLPHELGHQLGIPDWYVQDYGGDKEHVWADNGEPVCHMMTHPLTMQHWHGPFPWSEADAGYLNQTWDKPRGYYGDYLFAVPDENFIRVVDVNGLPVSNAKVEIYQRAVSVDPNGTPTEDHGVKIYPVDELAGGGDQSKYPVMVGMTDKDGMMRLPNRPVREVITLNGFHRKPNPFGNIDCVGGRDQMLAKVTKFDNPCYYWLEMYNFNVAWFRGQKDKFVTVFKTPYRSESSPLPPRDVKVEQIDETHVKVTWKAPEVVREQQYLDKVIGYRVYRRIDTMGLNDRPWFAVATLNPDTTEYIIDLKQKPMDNYYYSNTERYAVTSIGELSLESELVQAPMKPFGK
;
A
#
# COMPACT_ATOMS: atom_id res chain seq x y z
N MET A 1 -17.99 66.51 32.56
CA MET A 1 -17.63 66.36 31.14
C MET A 1 -16.49 65.35 30.95
N ARG A 2 -16.64 64.12 31.48
CA ARG A 2 -15.57 63.07 31.47
C ARG A 2 -16.10 61.63 31.55
N ILE A 3 -17.40 61.41 31.28
CA ILE A 3 -18.06 60.09 31.40
C ILE A 3 -18.63 59.59 30.05
N TRP A 4 -18.63 60.44 29.01
CA TRP A 4 -19.22 60.09 27.71
C TRP A 4 -18.23 59.58 26.64
N LEU A 5 -16.92 59.56 26.92
CA LEU A 5 -15.92 58.99 25.99
C LEU A 5 -15.51 57.54 26.30
N MET A 6 -15.91 56.97 27.45
CA MET A 6 -15.53 55.59 27.81
C MET A 6 -16.49 54.51 27.29
N PHE A 7 -17.72 54.88 26.90
CA PHE A 7 -18.70 53.93 26.38
C PHE A 7 -18.60 53.68 24.86
N LEU A 8 -17.89 54.54 24.12
CA LEU A 8 -17.69 54.32 22.67
C LEU A 8 -16.46 53.45 22.35
N CYS A 9 -15.48 53.35 23.26
CA CYS A 9 -14.32 52.46 23.08
C CYS A 9 -14.55 51.02 23.61
N LEU A 10 -15.54 50.81 24.49
CA LEU A 10 -15.89 49.47 25.01
C LEU A 10 -16.94 48.73 24.17
N ALA A 11 -17.67 49.42 23.29
CA ALA A 11 -18.59 48.81 22.32
C ALA A 11 -17.90 48.39 21.00
N ILE A 12 -16.66 48.85 20.76
CA ILE A 12 -15.87 48.48 19.57
C ILE A 12 -14.88 47.33 19.85
N CYS A 13 -14.58 47.03 21.13
CA CYS A 13 -13.71 45.91 21.51
C CYS A 13 -14.44 44.62 21.93
N ALA A 14 -15.78 44.60 21.91
CA ALA A 14 -16.60 43.40 22.10
C ALA A 14 -17.20 42.86 20.77
N ALA A 15 -16.65 43.32 19.64
CA ALA A 15 -16.71 42.62 18.35
C ALA A 15 -15.34 41.98 18.06
N LEU A 16 -14.66 41.46 19.09
CA LEU A 16 -13.72 40.38 18.88
C LEU A 16 -14.57 39.22 18.37
N SER A 17 -14.61 39.11 17.05
CA SER A 17 -15.02 37.91 16.33
C SER A 17 -14.61 36.71 17.17
N CYS A 18 -15.58 35.90 17.63
CA CYS A 18 -15.28 34.51 17.86
C CYS A 18 -14.60 34.05 16.58
N ALA A 19 -13.28 33.90 16.62
CA ALA A 19 -12.54 33.38 15.49
C ALA A 19 -13.17 32.01 15.25
N VAL A 20 -13.88 31.89 14.13
CA VAL A 20 -14.41 30.60 13.68
C VAL A 20 -13.20 29.68 13.66
N CYS A 21 -13.17 28.71 14.56
CA CYS A 21 -12.08 27.74 14.60
C CYS A 21 -12.34 26.82 13.41
N ALA A 22 -11.59 27.05 12.33
CA ALA A 22 -11.52 26.18 11.16
C ALA A 22 -10.09 25.60 11.03
N ASP A 23 -9.85 24.74 10.04
CA ASP A 23 -8.59 24.03 9.84
C ASP A 23 -7.42 25.01 9.60
N THR A 24 -6.20 24.58 9.93
CA THR A 24 -4.96 25.32 9.65
C THR A 24 -3.95 24.45 8.93
N ILE A 25 -3.50 24.92 7.76
CA ILE A 25 -2.46 24.28 6.95
C ILE A 25 -1.20 25.15 6.99
N THR A 26 -0.07 24.53 7.36
CA THR A 26 1.25 25.16 7.23
C THR A 26 1.97 24.57 6.02
N LEU A 27 2.49 25.43 5.15
CA LEU A 27 3.31 25.02 4.00
C LEU A 27 4.80 24.98 4.39
N LYS A 28 5.59 24.22 3.65
CA LYS A 28 7.04 24.06 3.90
C LYS A 28 7.85 25.35 3.72
N ASP A 29 7.31 26.33 3.00
CA ASP A 29 7.90 27.67 2.86
C ASP A 29 7.59 28.61 4.04
N GLY A 30 6.82 28.14 5.03
CA GLY A 30 6.40 28.90 6.20
C GLY A 30 5.05 29.62 6.04
N THR A 31 4.40 29.58 4.87
CA THR A 31 3.06 30.12 4.68
C THR A 31 2.05 29.38 5.55
N VAL A 32 1.19 30.13 6.25
CA VAL A 32 0.10 29.56 7.07
C VAL A 32 -1.24 29.98 6.49
N ILE A 33 -2.07 28.99 6.17
CA ILE A 33 -3.46 29.16 5.73
C ILE A 33 -4.34 28.81 6.92
N SER A 34 -4.81 29.83 7.65
CA SER A 34 -5.69 29.67 8.81
C SER A 34 -7.15 29.88 8.44
N ASN A 35 -8.04 29.33 9.26
CA ASN A 35 -9.49 29.41 9.10
C ASN A 35 -9.99 28.86 7.75
N CYS A 36 -9.40 27.76 7.29
CA CYS A 36 -9.76 27.10 6.04
C CYS A 36 -10.49 25.78 6.32
N TYR A 37 -11.01 25.16 5.27
CA TYR A 37 -11.60 23.82 5.34
C TYR A 37 -10.83 22.95 4.36
N ALA A 38 -10.17 21.92 4.88
CA ALA A 38 -9.31 21.08 4.07
C ALA A 38 -9.93 19.70 3.83
N ARG A 39 -9.55 19.09 2.71
CA ARG A 39 -9.83 17.69 2.39
C ARG A 39 -8.56 17.05 1.86
N ASP A 40 -8.14 15.97 2.50
CA ASP A 40 -6.93 15.25 2.16
C ASP A 40 -7.22 14.19 1.07
N GLU A 41 -6.62 14.36 -0.12
CA GLU A 41 -6.76 13.42 -1.24
C GLU A 41 -5.48 12.64 -1.50
N GLY A 42 -4.63 12.48 -0.49
CA GLY A 42 -3.45 11.63 -0.54
C GLY A 42 -2.28 12.30 -1.25
N ILE A 43 -2.43 12.66 -2.50
CA ILE A 43 -1.39 13.37 -3.29
C ILE A 43 -1.50 14.89 -3.20
N ARG A 44 -2.63 15.40 -2.70
CA ARG A 44 -2.97 16.82 -2.63
C ARG A 44 -4.01 17.08 -1.55
N PHE A 45 -4.14 18.35 -1.16
CA PHE A 45 -5.22 18.87 -0.35
C PHE A 45 -6.12 19.76 -1.21
N LEU A 46 -7.43 19.62 -1.03
CA LEU A 46 -8.41 20.60 -1.48
C LEU A 46 -8.73 21.52 -0.31
N VAL A 47 -8.67 22.84 -0.54
CA VAL A 47 -8.77 23.83 0.52
C VAL A 47 -9.80 24.88 0.13
N TRP A 48 -10.86 25.01 0.93
CA TRP A 48 -11.83 26.10 0.85
C TRP A 48 -11.47 27.16 1.89
N GLU A 49 -11.38 28.42 1.47
CA GLU A 49 -11.06 29.54 2.38
C GLU A 49 -12.30 30.11 3.06
N LYS A 50 -13.50 29.68 2.64
CA LYS A 50 -14.79 30.14 3.17
C LYS A 50 -15.78 29.00 3.31
N MET A 51 -16.59 29.05 4.36
CA MET A 51 -17.61 28.03 4.65
C MET A 51 -18.70 27.94 3.56
N GLU A 52 -19.05 29.07 2.95
CA GLU A 52 -20.03 29.15 1.85
C GLU A 52 -19.54 28.52 0.53
N ASP A 53 -18.23 28.32 0.40
CA ASP A 53 -17.63 27.69 -0.78
C ASP A 53 -17.40 26.18 -0.57
N VAL A 54 -17.50 25.66 0.66
CA VAL A 54 -17.37 24.24 0.98
C VAL A 54 -18.44 23.44 0.22
N GLY A 55 -18.03 22.36 -0.47
CA GLY A 55 -18.94 21.61 -1.35
C GLY A 55 -19.13 22.23 -2.73
N THR A 56 -18.36 23.26 -3.09
CA THR A 56 -18.33 23.86 -4.43
C THR A 56 -16.96 23.70 -5.10
N PRO A 57 -16.85 23.88 -6.43
CA PRO A 57 -15.56 23.85 -7.14
C PRO A 57 -14.61 25.01 -6.79
N LYS A 58 -15.01 25.99 -5.97
CA LYS A 58 -14.19 27.15 -5.59
C LYS A 58 -13.20 26.78 -4.48
N MET A 59 -12.27 25.90 -4.82
CA MET A 59 -11.25 25.39 -3.90
C MET A 59 -9.86 25.63 -4.47
N ARG A 60 -8.89 25.78 -3.56
CA ARG A 60 -7.48 25.76 -3.89
C ARG A 60 -6.96 24.33 -3.80
N ILE A 61 -6.16 23.93 -4.78
CA ILE A 61 -5.46 22.63 -4.77
C ILE A 61 -4.02 22.87 -4.31
N ILE A 62 -3.59 22.15 -3.27
CA ILE A 62 -2.23 22.24 -2.73
C ILE A 62 -1.58 20.85 -2.79
N PRO A 63 -0.48 20.65 -3.54
CA PRO A 63 0.23 19.38 -3.55
C PRO A 63 0.67 18.96 -2.13
N ARG A 64 0.52 17.68 -1.77
CA ARG A 64 0.93 17.18 -0.44
C ARG A 64 2.41 17.46 -0.15
N SER A 65 3.25 17.43 -1.17
CA SER A 65 4.69 17.72 -1.05
C SER A 65 5.00 19.13 -0.53
N GLN A 66 4.07 20.07 -0.63
CA GLN A 66 4.20 21.44 -0.13
C GLN A 66 3.69 21.63 1.30
N VAL A 67 2.92 20.67 1.84
CA VAL A 67 2.34 20.75 3.18
C VAL A 67 3.33 20.24 4.22
N LYS A 68 3.40 20.94 5.36
CA LYS A 68 4.09 20.50 6.56
C LYS A 68 3.08 19.78 7.46
N GLU A 69 3.39 18.54 7.81
CA GLU A 69 2.58 17.73 8.72
C GLU A 69 2.96 17.98 10.19
N PRO A 70 2.02 17.77 11.15
CA PRO A 70 0.60 17.43 10.94
C PRO A 70 -0.26 18.65 10.55
N VAL A 71 -1.34 18.43 9.80
CA VAL A 71 -2.42 19.41 9.61
C VAL A 71 -3.26 19.54 10.88
N GLU A 72 -3.62 20.78 11.26
CA GLU A 72 -4.49 21.03 12.40
C GLU A 72 -5.96 21.09 11.96
N TRP A 73 -6.75 20.10 12.37
CA TRP A 73 -8.19 20.04 12.13
C TRP A 73 -8.92 20.65 13.33
N LYS A 74 -9.60 21.79 13.13
CA LYS A 74 -10.37 22.45 14.19
C LYS A 74 -11.69 22.84 13.56
N ARG A 75 -12.76 22.10 13.80
CA ARG A 75 -14.10 22.43 13.28
C ARG A 75 -15.04 22.56 14.47
N ASP A 76 -15.66 23.73 14.61
CA ASP A 76 -16.62 24.00 15.68
C ASP A 76 -18.06 23.67 15.27
N GLU A 77 -19.02 23.95 16.16
CA GLU A 77 -20.46 23.69 15.92
C GLU A 77 -21.01 24.37 14.66
N SER A 78 -20.37 25.44 14.16
CA SER A 78 -20.81 26.10 12.93
C SER A 78 -20.64 25.22 11.69
N TRP A 79 -19.72 24.24 11.73
CA TRP A 79 -19.54 23.24 10.67
C TRP A 79 -20.82 22.43 10.40
N ASP A 80 -21.52 22.07 11.48
CA ASP A 80 -22.72 21.23 11.42
C ASP A 80 -24.01 22.03 11.24
N LYS A 81 -23.92 23.35 11.06
CA LYS A 81 -25.11 24.17 10.86
C LYS A 81 -25.82 23.79 9.55
N HIS A 82 -27.09 23.42 9.66
CA HIS A 82 -27.96 23.09 8.55
C HIS A 82 -28.37 24.36 7.80
N ALA A 83 -28.06 24.41 6.51
CA ALA A 83 -28.58 25.45 5.63
C ALA A 83 -29.97 25.00 5.14
N ASN A 84 -30.96 25.89 5.17
CA ASN A 84 -32.30 25.63 4.63
C ASN A 84 -32.29 25.69 3.09
N LEU A 85 -31.54 24.78 2.47
CA LEU A 85 -31.31 24.66 1.04
C LEU A 85 -31.45 23.18 0.62
N PRO A 86 -31.87 22.90 -0.62
CA PRO A 86 -31.75 21.56 -1.18
C PRO A 86 -30.28 21.19 -1.40
N ASP A 87 -30.02 19.90 -1.57
CA ASP A 87 -28.71 19.36 -1.95
C ASP A 87 -28.95 18.14 -2.83
N LEU A 88 -29.01 18.35 -4.16
CA LEU A 88 -29.14 17.25 -5.10
C LEU A 88 -27.82 16.50 -5.21
N THR A 89 -27.80 15.24 -4.78
CA THR A 89 -26.67 14.33 -4.99
C THR A 89 -27.00 13.29 -6.04
N ILE A 90 -26.05 13.04 -6.93
CA ILE A 90 -26.01 11.81 -7.74
C ILE A 90 -25.25 10.76 -6.92
N ALA A 91 -25.97 9.99 -6.10
CA ALA A 91 -25.35 9.04 -5.18
C ALA A 91 -24.51 7.98 -5.91
N PHE A 92 -25.05 7.40 -7.00
CA PHE A 92 -24.34 6.42 -7.83
C PHE A 92 -25.02 6.19 -9.18
N ILE A 93 -24.26 5.69 -10.15
CA ILE A 93 -24.77 5.17 -11.43
C ILE A 93 -24.76 3.64 -11.38
N GLU A 94 -25.95 3.05 -11.35
CA GLU A 94 -26.09 1.60 -11.34
C GLU A 94 -26.07 1.04 -12.76
N MET A 95 -25.26 0.00 -13.01
CA MET A 95 -25.24 -0.72 -14.28
C MET A 95 -25.95 -2.07 -14.17
N THR A 96 -26.81 -2.38 -15.15
CA THR A 96 -27.53 -3.67 -15.28
C THR A 96 -27.63 -4.13 -16.74
N PRO A 97 -27.71 -5.44 -17.05
CA PRO A 97 -27.53 -6.57 -16.12
C PRO A 97 -26.09 -6.59 -15.58
N LYS A 98 -25.90 -7.05 -14.34
CA LYS A 98 -24.58 -7.14 -13.71
C LYS A 98 -23.84 -8.39 -14.18
N LEU A 99 -22.51 -8.35 -14.14
CA LEU A 99 -21.66 -9.52 -14.37
C LEU A 99 -21.49 -10.32 -13.08
N ALA A 100 -21.32 -11.63 -13.19
CA ALA A 100 -21.03 -12.47 -12.05
C ALA A 100 -19.63 -12.14 -11.48
N GLY A 101 -19.53 -12.02 -10.15
CA GLY A 101 -18.27 -12.00 -9.41
C GLY A 101 -17.86 -13.40 -9.00
N LEU A 102 -16.57 -13.61 -8.80
CA LEU A 102 -16.02 -14.84 -8.24
C LEU A 102 -15.76 -14.74 -6.73
N HIS A 103 -16.16 -13.62 -6.11
CA HIS A 103 -16.22 -13.50 -4.65
C HIS A 103 -17.05 -14.65 -4.07
N TRP A 104 -16.51 -15.30 -3.04
CA TRP A 104 -17.07 -16.51 -2.40
C TRP A 104 -17.14 -17.75 -3.31
N GLN A 105 -16.56 -17.67 -4.51
CA GLN A 105 -16.43 -18.81 -5.43
C GLN A 105 -15.03 -19.44 -5.43
N ILE A 106 -14.06 -18.78 -4.80
CA ILE A 106 -12.70 -19.26 -4.65
C ILE A 106 -12.52 -19.87 -3.25
N ASN A 107 -12.15 -21.15 -3.20
CA ASN A 107 -11.76 -21.83 -1.98
C ASN A 107 -10.25 -21.99 -1.94
N TYR A 108 -9.67 -21.89 -0.74
CA TYR A 108 -8.24 -22.06 -0.50
C TYR A 108 -8.04 -23.32 0.34
N ASP A 109 -7.14 -24.20 -0.09
CA ASP A 109 -6.75 -25.38 0.69
C ASP A 109 -5.69 -25.04 1.75
N GLU A 110 -5.22 -26.04 2.49
CA GLU A 110 -4.21 -25.87 3.54
C GLU A 110 -2.85 -25.33 3.02
N LEU A 111 -2.61 -25.41 1.71
CA LEU A 111 -1.44 -24.82 1.05
C LEU A 111 -1.79 -23.49 0.38
N ASN A 112 -2.93 -22.88 0.71
CA ASN A 112 -3.47 -21.67 0.13
C ASN A 112 -3.55 -21.73 -1.41
N THR A 113 -3.93 -22.90 -1.94
CA THR A 113 -4.15 -23.12 -3.37
C THR A 113 -5.54 -22.62 -3.77
N PRO A 114 -5.68 -21.52 -4.53
CA PRO A 114 -6.98 -21.01 -4.91
C PRO A 114 -7.67 -21.91 -5.94
N THR A 115 -8.89 -22.37 -5.66
CA THR A 115 -9.68 -23.20 -6.60
C THR A 115 -11.11 -22.71 -6.72
N ILE A 116 -11.63 -22.63 -7.94
CA ILE A 116 -13.03 -22.26 -8.18
C ILE A 116 -13.94 -23.45 -7.82
N LYS A 117 -14.67 -23.34 -6.69
CA LYS A 117 -15.57 -24.40 -6.16
C LYS A 117 -16.74 -23.87 -5.32
N GLY A 118 -17.16 -22.63 -5.53
CA GLY A 118 -18.26 -22.06 -4.75
C GLY A 118 -19.65 -22.56 -5.12
N ALA A 119 -20.66 -21.93 -4.52
CA ALA A 119 -22.07 -22.30 -4.64
C ALA A 119 -22.73 -21.93 -5.98
N GLY A 120 -22.01 -21.30 -6.91
CA GLY A 120 -22.52 -20.90 -8.21
C GLY A 120 -23.02 -22.08 -9.05
N LYS A 121 -24.33 -22.13 -9.33
CA LYS A 121 -25.01 -23.26 -9.98
C LYS A 121 -24.57 -23.53 -11.43
N THR A 122 -23.98 -22.55 -12.10
CA THR A 122 -23.48 -22.68 -13.48
C THR A 122 -21.99 -23.00 -13.56
N LEU A 123 -21.29 -23.07 -12.42
CA LEU A 123 -19.92 -23.59 -12.35
C LEU A 123 -19.92 -25.08 -12.68
N LEU A 124 -18.94 -25.52 -13.46
CA LEU A 124 -18.71 -26.94 -13.69
C LEU A 124 -17.76 -27.49 -12.63
N ASP A 125 -18.18 -28.55 -11.95
CA ASP A 125 -17.27 -29.33 -11.13
C ASP A 125 -16.57 -30.39 -11.98
N LEU A 126 -15.28 -30.18 -12.24
CA LEU A 126 -14.42 -31.07 -13.03
C LEU A 126 -13.45 -31.86 -12.12
N GLY A 127 -13.65 -31.78 -10.80
CA GLY A 127 -12.76 -32.33 -9.78
C GLY A 127 -11.61 -31.37 -9.41
N ASP A 128 -11.11 -31.55 -8.19
CA ASP A 128 -10.13 -30.67 -7.54
C ASP A 128 -8.89 -30.33 -8.36
N GLU A 129 -8.33 -31.30 -9.06
CA GLU A 129 -7.14 -31.11 -9.89
C GLU A 129 -7.47 -30.34 -11.18
N THR A 130 -8.52 -30.75 -11.89
CA THR A 130 -8.94 -30.09 -13.12
C THR A 130 -9.39 -28.65 -12.87
N ASN A 131 -10.14 -28.39 -11.78
CA ASN A 131 -10.59 -27.03 -11.46
C ASN A 131 -9.42 -26.07 -11.19
N ARG A 132 -8.29 -26.58 -10.66
CA ARG A 132 -7.07 -25.79 -10.42
C ARG A 132 -6.26 -25.53 -11.68
N MET A 133 -6.28 -26.45 -12.63
CA MET A 133 -5.44 -26.37 -13.83
C MET A 133 -6.17 -25.81 -15.06
N LYS A 134 -7.51 -25.81 -15.04
CA LYS A 134 -8.37 -25.34 -16.15
C LYS A 134 -9.52 -24.47 -15.64
N PRO A 135 -9.23 -23.35 -14.94
CA PRO A 135 -10.28 -22.48 -14.37
C PRO A 135 -11.24 -21.92 -15.43
N GLU A 136 -10.79 -21.74 -16.67
CA GLU A 136 -11.62 -21.29 -17.80
C GLU A 136 -12.74 -22.28 -18.15
N GLU A 137 -12.49 -23.59 -18.03
CA GLU A 137 -13.51 -24.61 -18.28
C GLU A 137 -14.55 -24.66 -17.17
N VAL A 138 -14.14 -24.37 -15.92
CA VAL A 138 -15.05 -24.30 -14.77
C VAL A 138 -16.07 -23.17 -14.96
N VAL A 139 -15.64 -22.02 -15.49
CA VAL A 139 -16.48 -20.83 -15.63
C VAL A 139 -17.09 -20.64 -17.03
N LYS A 140 -16.95 -21.60 -17.95
CA LYS A 140 -17.34 -21.41 -19.36
C LYS A 140 -18.82 -21.07 -19.60
N ASN A 141 -19.68 -21.40 -18.64
CA ASN A 141 -21.12 -21.10 -18.69
C ASN A 141 -21.51 -19.84 -17.88
N VAL A 142 -20.53 -19.06 -17.41
CA VAL A 142 -20.73 -17.86 -16.59
C VAL A 142 -20.49 -16.60 -17.43
N LYS A 143 -21.41 -15.63 -17.34
CA LYS A 143 -21.23 -14.32 -18.01
C LYS A 143 -20.33 -13.40 -17.18
N LEU A 144 -19.05 -13.36 -17.54
CA LEU A 144 -18.00 -12.61 -16.85
C LEU A 144 -17.57 -11.32 -17.56
N LYS A 145 -18.07 -11.06 -18.76
CA LYS A 145 -17.84 -9.82 -19.53
C LYS A 145 -19.05 -9.45 -20.38
N TYR A 146 -19.15 -8.17 -20.72
CA TYR A 146 -20.05 -7.69 -21.77
C TYR A 146 -19.40 -7.88 -23.14
N ASN A 147 -20.21 -8.12 -24.16
CA ASN A 147 -19.78 -8.14 -25.55
C ASN A 147 -20.32 -6.90 -26.28
N PRO A 148 -19.63 -6.38 -27.31
CA PRO A 148 -20.16 -5.32 -28.17
C PRO A 148 -21.59 -5.59 -28.61
N GLY A 149 -22.47 -4.61 -28.40
CA GLY A 149 -23.89 -4.69 -28.73
C GLY A 149 -24.79 -5.25 -27.63
N ASP A 150 -24.25 -5.81 -26.54
CA ASP A 150 -25.04 -6.12 -25.34
C ASP A 150 -25.78 -4.86 -24.86
N GLU A 151 -27.07 -4.94 -24.59
CA GLU A 151 -27.81 -3.83 -24.00
C GLU A 151 -27.57 -3.78 -22.49
N ILE A 152 -27.08 -2.64 -22.02
CA ILE A 152 -27.02 -2.29 -20.61
C ILE A 152 -27.98 -1.13 -20.31
N THR A 153 -28.42 -1.05 -19.06
CA THR A 153 -29.12 0.11 -18.51
C THR A 153 -28.27 0.73 -17.42
N LEU A 154 -27.93 1.99 -17.63
CA LEU A 154 -27.25 2.87 -16.66
C LEU A 154 -28.34 3.67 -15.94
N THR A 155 -28.41 3.62 -14.62
CA THR A 155 -29.43 4.35 -13.85
C THR A 155 -28.76 5.29 -12.88
N ALA A 156 -28.93 6.60 -13.09
CA ALA A 156 -28.54 7.60 -12.11
C ALA A 156 -29.53 7.57 -10.95
N ASN A 157 -29.05 7.33 -9.74
CA ASN A 157 -29.82 7.37 -8.51
C ASN A 157 -29.56 8.71 -7.83
N ILE A 158 -30.54 9.60 -7.90
CA ILE A 158 -30.47 10.98 -7.40
C ILE A 158 -31.21 11.03 -6.07
N ARG A 159 -30.66 11.75 -5.09
CA ARG A 159 -31.32 11.98 -3.80
C ARG A 159 -31.23 13.46 -3.45
N ASN A 160 -32.25 14.01 -2.82
CA ASN A 160 -32.13 15.32 -2.16
C ASN A 160 -31.67 15.09 -0.72
N VAL A 161 -30.40 15.36 -0.43
CA VAL A 161 -29.80 15.23 0.91
C VAL A 161 -29.70 16.58 1.65
N GLY A 162 -30.42 17.58 1.15
CA GLY A 162 -30.54 18.88 1.80
C GLY A 162 -31.73 18.94 2.75
N PHE A 163 -31.94 20.13 3.33
CA PHE A 163 -32.97 20.39 4.34
C PHE A 163 -34.17 21.18 3.79
N ALA A 164 -34.29 21.26 2.45
CA ALA A 164 -35.41 21.87 1.76
C ALA A 164 -35.74 21.11 0.48
N ASP A 165 -36.98 21.18 0.02
CA ASP A 165 -37.41 20.57 -1.24
C ASP A 165 -36.65 21.15 -2.44
N ALA A 166 -36.07 20.28 -3.26
CA ALA A 166 -35.46 20.67 -4.52
C ALA A 166 -36.56 20.95 -5.55
N LYS A 167 -36.44 22.05 -6.29
CA LYS A 167 -37.32 22.38 -7.41
C LYS A 167 -37.00 21.49 -8.62
N PRO A 168 -37.88 21.44 -9.64
CA PRO A 168 -37.58 20.77 -10.89
C PRO A 168 -36.23 21.20 -11.49
N PHE A 169 -35.45 20.24 -11.96
CA PHE A 169 -34.09 20.44 -12.49
C PHE A 169 -33.92 19.75 -13.85
N GLU A 170 -32.92 20.18 -14.61
CA GLU A 170 -32.54 19.57 -15.88
C GLU A 170 -31.39 18.58 -15.67
N TYR A 171 -31.27 17.61 -16.57
CA TYR A 171 -30.17 16.66 -16.54
C TYR A 171 -29.68 16.31 -17.94
N VAL A 172 -28.43 15.85 -18.00
CA VAL A 172 -27.80 15.34 -19.21
C VAL A 172 -26.99 14.08 -18.90
N TRP A 173 -27.05 13.12 -19.83
CA TRP A 173 -26.17 11.97 -19.92
C TRP A 173 -25.11 12.24 -20.98
N LEU A 174 -23.85 12.03 -20.63
CA LEU A 174 -22.73 12.07 -21.55
C LEU A 174 -22.05 10.69 -21.60
N ILE A 175 -21.61 10.28 -22.78
CA ILE A 175 -20.64 9.19 -22.96
C ILE A 175 -19.38 9.82 -23.58
N ASP A 176 -18.25 9.68 -22.91
CA ASP A 176 -16.96 10.31 -23.30
C ASP A 176 -17.10 11.82 -23.55
N GLY A 177 -17.83 12.50 -22.66
CA GLY A 177 -18.11 13.94 -22.76
C GLY A 177 -19.11 14.36 -23.85
N LYS A 178 -19.65 13.42 -24.64
CA LYS A 178 -20.64 13.70 -25.68
C LYS A 178 -22.07 13.45 -25.18
N GLU A 179 -22.96 14.40 -25.38
CA GLU A 179 -24.39 14.26 -25.05
C GLU A 179 -25.02 13.09 -25.81
N VAL A 180 -25.57 12.13 -25.06
CA VAL A 180 -26.33 10.99 -25.60
C VAL A 180 -27.80 11.03 -25.22
N SER A 181 -28.15 11.74 -24.15
CA SER A 181 -29.53 11.96 -23.70
C SER A 181 -29.60 13.18 -22.78
N LYS A 182 -30.74 13.87 -22.77
CA LYS A 182 -31.04 14.93 -21.81
C LYS A 182 -32.52 14.96 -21.49
N GLY A 183 -32.86 15.58 -20.37
CA GLY A 183 -34.25 15.72 -19.97
C GLY A 183 -34.44 16.66 -18.79
N LYS A 184 -35.65 16.63 -18.24
CA LYS A 184 -36.05 17.41 -17.07
C LYS A 184 -36.76 16.53 -16.06
N TYR A 185 -36.35 16.60 -14.80
CA TYR A 185 -37.11 16.04 -13.69
C TYR A 185 -38.14 17.07 -13.24
N SER A 186 -39.42 16.84 -13.55
CA SER A 186 -40.47 17.87 -13.49
C SER A 186 -41.14 18.03 -12.13
N LYS A 187 -40.89 17.12 -11.19
CA LYS A 187 -41.47 17.15 -9.84
C LYS A 187 -40.48 17.77 -8.86
N PRO A 188 -40.96 18.44 -7.79
CA PRO A 188 -40.11 18.69 -6.64
C PRO A 188 -39.59 17.38 -6.06
N LEU A 189 -38.35 17.34 -5.60
CA LEU A 189 -37.76 16.19 -4.92
C LEU A 189 -37.62 16.54 -3.43
N LYS A 190 -38.39 15.87 -2.58
CA LYS A 190 -38.42 16.15 -1.14
C LYS A 190 -37.13 15.74 -0.45
N GLU A 191 -36.90 16.28 0.72
CA GLU A 191 -35.82 15.83 1.62
C GLU A 191 -35.80 14.30 1.73
N LEU A 192 -34.62 13.72 1.51
CA LEU A 192 -34.29 12.30 1.50
C LEU A 192 -35.02 11.44 0.45
N GLU A 193 -35.80 12.04 -0.45
CA GLU A 193 -36.49 11.36 -1.54
C GLU A 193 -35.53 10.98 -2.67
N TRP A 194 -35.78 9.80 -3.27
CA TRP A 194 -35.01 9.29 -4.41
C TRP A 194 -35.71 9.56 -5.74
N ALA A 195 -34.92 9.93 -6.74
CA ALA A 195 -35.28 9.93 -8.15
C ALA A 195 -34.35 8.98 -8.93
N LYS A 196 -34.89 8.35 -9.97
CA LYS A 196 -34.12 7.47 -10.85
C LYS A 196 -34.29 7.91 -12.29
N VAL A 197 -33.18 8.01 -13.01
CA VAL A 197 -33.16 8.35 -14.44
C VAL A 197 -32.41 7.23 -15.17
N PRO A 198 -33.08 6.41 -16.00
CA PRO A 198 -32.41 5.36 -16.75
C PRO A 198 -31.92 5.84 -18.12
N LEU A 199 -30.80 5.28 -18.58
CA LEU A 199 -30.26 5.37 -19.92
C LEU A 199 -30.01 3.95 -20.44
N LYS A 200 -30.64 3.58 -21.54
CA LYS A 200 -30.30 2.37 -22.29
C LYS A 200 -29.10 2.66 -23.19
N TRP A 201 -28.10 1.78 -23.14
CA TRP A 201 -26.88 1.91 -23.93
C TRP A 201 -26.47 0.55 -24.49
N LYS A 202 -25.98 0.54 -25.73
CA LYS A 202 -25.36 -0.66 -26.31
C LYS A 202 -23.89 -0.64 -25.99
N TRP A 203 -23.41 -1.69 -25.33
CA TRP A 203 -22.02 -1.84 -24.94
C TRP A 203 -21.09 -1.69 -26.15
N GLN A 204 -19.99 -0.98 -25.95
CA GLN A 204 -18.91 -0.80 -26.91
C GLN A 204 -17.60 -1.18 -26.24
N ASP A 205 -16.70 -1.82 -26.98
CA ASP A 205 -15.37 -2.13 -26.48
C ASP A 205 -14.55 -0.84 -26.33
N GLY A 206 -13.79 -0.76 -25.25
CA GLY A 206 -12.92 0.39 -24.97
C GLY A 206 -13.09 0.91 -23.55
N MET A 207 -12.34 1.95 -23.24
CA MET A 207 -12.40 2.66 -21.97
C MET A 207 -13.35 3.85 -22.07
N HIS A 208 -14.64 3.54 -22.04
CA HIS A 208 -15.68 4.56 -22.09
C HIS A 208 -16.02 5.07 -20.70
N THR A 209 -16.30 6.36 -20.60
CA THR A 209 -16.82 6.99 -19.38
C THR A 209 -18.29 7.34 -19.57
N VAL A 210 -19.07 7.23 -18.50
CA VAL A 210 -20.42 7.78 -18.43
C VAL A 210 -20.45 8.93 -17.44
N THR A 211 -21.02 10.06 -17.85
CA THR A 211 -21.28 11.19 -16.96
C THR A 211 -22.78 11.41 -16.86
N PHE A 212 -23.29 11.55 -15.64
CA PHE A 212 -24.59 12.13 -15.38
C PHE A 212 -24.41 13.49 -14.72
N LYS A 213 -25.12 14.49 -15.21
CA LYS A 213 -25.01 15.87 -14.71
C LYS A 213 -26.38 16.47 -14.51
N ILE A 214 -26.57 17.12 -13.37
CA ILE A 214 -27.73 17.95 -13.03
C ILE A 214 -27.39 19.40 -13.33
N THR A 215 -28.36 20.14 -13.87
CA THR A 215 -28.29 21.59 -14.05
C THR A 215 -29.50 22.24 -13.41
N THR A 216 -29.25 23.15 -12.47
CA THR A 216 -30.28 23.90 -11.76
C THR A 216 -29.79 25.31 -11.44
N VAL A 217 -30.74 26.24 -11.29
CA VAL A 217 -30.48 27.64 -10.91
C VAL A 217 -30.76 27.89 -9.43
N GLN A 218 -31.29 26.89 -8.72
CA GLN A 218 -31.53 27.00 -7.29
C GLN A 218 -30.19 26.96 -6.54
N PRO A 219 -30.03 27.73 -5.46
CA PRO A 219 -28.90 27.55 -4.56
C PRO A 219 -28.99 26.18 -3.87
N GLU A 220 -27.85 25.54 -3.69
CA GLU A 220 -27.72 24.22 -3.05
C GLU A 220 -26.63 24.24 -1.98
N ILE A 221 -26.68 23.29 -1.03
CA ILE A 221 -25.64 23.14 0.00
C ILE A 221 -24.30 22.81 -0.64
N ALA A 222 -24.28 21.82 -1.54
CA ALA A 222 -23.14 21.46 -2.35
C ALA A 222 -23.54 21.41 -3.83
N THR A 223 -22.55 21.64 -4.69
CA THR A 223 -22.71 21.57 -6.16
C THR A 223 -21.70 20.65 -6.80
N ILE A 224 -20.68 20.19 -6.07
CA ILE A 224 -19.70 19.21 -6.56
C ILE A 224 -20.32 17.81 -6.76
N ASN A 225 -21.45 17.51 -6.12
CA ASN A 225 -22.19 16.25 -6.20
C ASN A 225 -23.29 16.24 -7.28
N ASN A 226 -23.46 17.36 -8.01
CA ASN A 226 -24.37 17.47 -9.15
C ASN A 226 -23.81 16.86 -10.44
N GLU A 227 -22.57 16.40 -10.44
CA GLU A 227 -21.95 15.77 -11.60
C GLU A 227 -21.13 14.56 -11.16
N VAL A 228 -21.36 13.43 -11.83
CA VAL A 228 -20.69 12.17 -11.56
C VAL A 228 -20.21 11.58 -12.87
N THR A 229 -18.93 11.20 -12.91
CA THR A 229 -18.33 10.48 -14.04
C THR A 229 -17.79 9.13 -13.58
N ASP A 230 -18.35 8.06 -14.12
CA ASP A 230 -17.93 6.69 -13.81
C ASP A 230 -17.22 6.06 -15.03
N PRO A 231 -16.09 5.37 -14.82
CA PRO A 231 -15.45 4.55 -15.86
C PRO A 231 -16.26 3.27 -16.08
N LEU A 232 -16.78 3.04 -17.29
CA LEU A 232 -17.59 1.85 -17.59
C LEU A 232 -16.78 0.55 -17.56
N TRP A 233 -15.46 0.63 -17.75
CA TRP A 233 -14.55 -0.50 -17.54
C TRP A 233 -14.17 -0.71 -16.07
N GLY A 234 -14.56 0.19 -15.18
CA GLY A 234 -14.23 0.12 -13.77
C GLY A 234 -15.06 -0.93 -13.02
N TRP A 235 -14.45 -1.57 -12.03
CA TRP A 235 -15.16 -2.51 -11.17
C TRP A 235 -16.17 -1.79 -10.28
N GLY A 236 -17.41 -2.30 -10.31
CA GLY A 236 -18.50 -1.76 -9.50
C GLY A 236 -18.45 -2.29 -8.07
N PHE A 237 -18.31 -1.40 -7.11
CA PHE A 237 -18.47 -1.70 -5.68
C PHE A 237 -19.93 -1.57 -5.24
N THR A 238 -20.33 -2.48 -4.36
CA THR A 238 -21.61 -2.45 -3.66
C THR A 238 -21.40 -2.19 -2.18
N PHE A 239 -22.07 -1.19 -1.64
CA PHE A 239 -22.07 -0.90 -0.22
C PHE A 239 -23.35 -1.40 0.43
N VAL A 240 -23.24 -2.07 1.58
CA VAL A 240 -24.39 -2.52 2.37
C VAL A 240 -24.34 -1.85 3.74
N ILE A 241 -25.40 -1.13 4.07
CA ILE A 241 -25.47 -0.33 5.31
C ILE A 241 -26.82 -0.43 5.99
N ASN A 242 -26.82 -0.16 7.30
CA ASN A 242 -28.05 0.06 8.04
C ASN A 242 -28.74 1.35 7.55
N LYS A 243 -30.06 1.31 7.33
CA LYS A 243 -30.86 2.47 6.90
C LYS A 243 -30.85 3.66 7.87
N LYS A 244 -30.39 3.46 9.11
CA LYS A 244 -30.20 4.52 10.12
C LYS A 244 -28.87 5.27 9.98
N ARG A 245 -27.91 4.76 9.19
CA ARG A 245 -26.60 5.40 8.95
C ARG A 245 -26.64 6.36 7.76
N THR A 246 -27.52 7.36 7.79
CA THR A 246 -27.63 8.34 6.69
C THR A 246 -26.63 9.48 6.81
N TRP A 247 -26.15 9.78 8.03
CA TRP A 247 -25.33 10.96 8.36
C TRP A 247 -26.02 12.30 8.03
N HIS A 248 -27.35 12.30 8.01
CA HIS A 248 -28.17 13.48 7.65
C HIS A 248 -28.17 14.60 8.70
N ASP A 249 -27.58 14.36 9.85
CA ASP A 249 -27.47 15.31 10.96
C ASP A 249 -26.11 16.03 11.01
N LYS A 250 -25.07 15.46 10.39
CA LYS A 250 -23.67 15.87 10.55
C LYS A 250 -22.96 16.09 9.21
N ARG A 251 -22.24 17.21 9.07
CA ARG A 251 -21.52 17.53 7.82
C ARG A 251 -20.23 16.72 7.68
N ASN A 252 -20.01 16.07 6.55
CA ASN A 252 -18.80 15.30 6.27
C ASN A 252 -17.71 16.15 5.58
N ALA A 253 -16.50 15.62 5.37
CA ALA A 253 -15.36 16.30 4.76
C ALA A 253 -15.57 16.70 3.27
N CYS A 254 -16.59 16.15 2.60
CA CYS A 254 -17.00 16.61 1.27
C CYS A 254 -17.86 17.89 1.33
N GLY A 255 -18.29 18.29 2.52
CA GLY A 255 -19.14 19.45 2.72
C GLY A 255 -20.63 19.16 2.72
N THR A 256 -21.04 17.89 2.63
CA THR A 256 -22.44 17.46 2.51
C THR A 256 -22.92 16.76 3.79
N PHE A 257 -24.21 16.49 3.88
CA PHE A 257 -24.85 15.84 5.03
C PHE A 257 -25.31 14.42 4.67
N CYS A 258 -24.48 13.65 3.96
CA CYS A 258 -24.89 12.30 3.61
C CYS A 258 -23.72 11.30 3.57
N PHE A 259 -24.06 10.05 3.81
CA PHE A 259 -23.16 8.90 3.68
C PHE A 259 -22.71 8.74 2.21
N GLU A 260 -23.65 8.92 1.27
CA GLU A 260 -23.44 8.60 -0.14
C GLU A 260 -22.30 9.40 -0.76
N ASP A 261 -22.29 10.72 -0.58
CA ASP A 261 -21.23 11.58 -1.13
C ASP A 261 -19.88 11.29 -0.47
N TYR A 262 -19.88 11.09 0.85
CA TYR A 262 -18.64 10.84 1.59
C TYR A 262 -17.94 9.58 1.10
N TYR A 263 -18.67 8.46 0.97
CA TYR A 263 -18.05 7.20 0.56
C TYR A 263 -17.95 7.03 -0.95
N ARG A 264 -18.76 7.73 -1.74
CA ARG A 264 -18.50 7.89 -3.17
C ARG A 264 -17.15 8.58 -3.38
N TRP A 265 -16.87 9.65 -2.63
CA TRP A 265 -15.59 10.35 -2.72
C TRP A 265 -14.40 9.42 -2.44
N HIS A 266 -14.50 8.46 -1.52
CA HIS A 266 -13.40 7.49 -1.29
C HIS A 266 -13.15 6.59 -2.52
N VAL A 267 -14.20 6.22 -3.26
CA VAL A 267 -14.06 5.49 -4.52
C VAL A 267 -13.43 6.37 -5.60
N ASP A 268 -13.83 7.64 -5.70
CA ASP A 268 -13.23 8.61 -6.63
C ASP A 268 -11.76 8.91 -6.26
N LEU A 269 -11.45 8.92 -4.96
CA LEU A 269 -10.10 9.05 -4.41
C LEU A 269 -9.21 7.86 -4.78
N MET A 270 -9.73 6.63 -4.74
CA MET A 270 -8.99 5.47 -5.25
C MET A 270 -8.59 5.66 -6.71
N ASN A 271 -9.48 6.16 -7.57
CA ASN A 271 -9.14 6.45 -8.97
C ASN A 271 -8.10 7.58 -9.11
N THR A 272 -8.16 8.59 -8.26
CA THR A 272 -7.14 9.66 -8.20
C THR A 272 -5.77 9.10 -7.83
N LEU A 273 -5.72 8.19 -6.85
CA LEU A 273 -4.48 7.53 -6.45
C LEU A 273 -4.01 6.54 -7.52
N PHE A 274 -4.90 5.81 -8.16
CA PHE A 274 -4.59 4.93 -9.29
C PHE A 274 -3.91 5.68 -10.43
N GLU A 275 -4.40 6.85 -10.82
CA GLU A 275 -3.76 7.68 -11.84
C GLU A 275 -2.37 8.18 -11.41
N ALA A 276 -2.20 8.48 -10.11
CA ALA A 276 -0.94 8.96 -9.57
C ALA A 276 0.11 7.86 -9.29
N THR A 277 -0.31 6.60 -9.19
CA THR A 277 0.58 5.44 -8.98
C THR A 277 1.37 5.13 -10.24
N LYS A 278 2.50 5.83 -10.45
CA LYS A 278 3.36 5.69 -11.63
C LYS A 278 4.70 5.05 -11.28
N PHE A 279 5.01 3.96 -11.97
CA PHE A 279 6.26 3.20 -11.81
C PHE A 279 6.80 2.73 -13.16
N PRO A 280 8.03 2.18 -13.24
CA PRO A 280 8.53 1.56 -14.47
C PRO A 280 7.60 0.48 -15.05
N SER A 281 6.92 -0.32 -14.22
CA SER A 281 5.92 -1.31 -14.66
C SER A 281 4.56 -0.70 -15.07
N SER A 282 4.31 0.57 -14.74
CA SER A 282 3.03 1.28 -14.89
C SER A 282 3.24 2.78 -15.14
N PRO A 283 3.88 3.17 -16.26
CA PRO A 283 4.30 4.56 -16.49
C PRO A 283 3.12 5.55 -16.61
N ASP A 284 1.97 5.07 -17.07
CA ASP A 284 0.75 5.87 -17.26
C ASP A 284 -0.18 5.84 -16.04
N GLY A 285 0.25 5.23 -14.94
CA GLY A 285 -0.59 4.97 -13.78
C GLY A 285 -1.18 3.55 -13.80
N ILE A 286 -2.02 3.27 -12.81
CA ILE A 286 -2.90 2.11 -12.85
C ILE A 286 -3.94 2.33 -13.95
N LYS A 287 -4.27 1.28 -14.70
CA LYS A 287 -5.23 1.22 -15.81
C LYS A 287 -6.63 0.88 -15.32
N ALA A 288 -6.68 -0.04 -14.35
CA ALA A 288 -7.93 -0.41 -13.72
C ALA A 288 -8.56 0.78 -12.99
N ARG A 289 -9.89 0.78 -12.93
CA ARG A 289 -10.65 1.81 -12.22
C ARG A 289 -11.73 1.16 -11.38
N VAL A 290 -12.26 1.92 -10.44
CA VAL A 290 -13.38 1.52 -9.58
C VAL A 290 -14.51 2.52 -9.73
N ARG A 291 -15.73 2.09 -9.40
CA ARG A 291 -16.90 2.97 -9.34
C ARG A 291 -17.86 2.48 -8.27
N LEU A 292 -18.63 3.40 -7.69
CA LEU A 292 -19.71 3.02 -6.81
C LEU A 292 -20.92 2.62 -7.66
N ASP A 293 -21.25 1.34 -7.67
CA ASP A 293 -22.32 0.81 -8.53
C ASP A 293 -23.66 0.74 -7.81
N ARG A 294 -23.66 0.48 -6.50
CA ARG A 294 -24.88 0.37 -5.71
C ARG A 294 -24.67 0.60 -4.22
N ILE A 295 -25.66 1.21 -3.57
CA ILE A 295 -25.82 1.19 -2.11
C ILE A 295 -27.10 0.43 -1.76
N ILE A 296 -27.00 -0.49 -0.81
CA ILE A 296 -28.11 -1.30 -0.30
C ILE A 296 -28.35 -0.91 1.15
N TYR A 297 -29.54 -0.39 1.41
CA TYR A 297 -30.03 -0.08 2.75
C TYR A 297 -30.82 -1.27 3.30
N CYS A 298 -30.44 -1.75 4.49
CA CYS A 298 -31.11 -2.85 5.18
C CYS A 298 -31.31 -2.54 6.67
N ASP A 299 -32.02 -3.41 7.37
CA ASP A 299 -32.30 -3.25 8.80
C ASP A 299 -31.21 -3.89 9.68
N ASP A 300 -30.62 -5.00 9.22
CA ASP A 300 -29.55 -5.71 9.91
C ASP A 300 -28.44 -6.15 8.93
N PRO A 301 -27.46 -5.28 8.64
CA PRO A 301 -26.35 -5.62 7.74
C PRO A 301 -25.51 -6.80 8.24
N ASN A 302 -25.49 -7.08 9.55
CA ASN A 302 -24.69 -8.17 10.12
C ASN A 302 -25.17 -9.56 9.66
N THR A 303 -26.47 -9.71 9.40
CA THR A 303 -27.05 -11.02 9.05
C THR A 303 -27.67 -11.07 7.66
N GLU A 304 -27.99 -9.91 7.06
CA GLU A 304 -28.67 -9.83 5.77
C GLU A 304 -27.74 -9.58 4.58
N ALA A 305 -26.58 -8.94 4.78
CA ALA A 305 -25.74 -8.45 3.68
C ALA A 305 -25.41 -9.52 2.62
N MET A 306 -24.96 -10.69 3.07
CA MET A 306 -24.64 -11.81 2.17
C MET A 306 -25.85 -12.29 1.38
N LYS A 307 -27.04 -12.35 2.01
CA LYS A 307 -28.28 -12.78 1.35
C LYS A 307 -28.75 -11.75 0.32
N LEU A 308 -28.59 -10.46 0.61
CA LEU A 308 -28.97 -9.36 -0.28
C LEU A 308 -28.07 -9.28 -1.52
N CYS A 309 -26.84 -9.74 -1.40
CA CYS A 309 -25.84 -9.68 -2.46
C CYS A 309 -25.68 -10.97 -3.26
N THR A 310 -26.22 -12.10 -2.76
CA THR A 310 -26.16 -13.40 -3.43
C THR A 310 -27.47 -13.68 -4.15
N ALA A 311 -27.41 -13.90 -5.46
CA ALA A 311 -28.57 -14.28 -6.25
C ALA A 311 -28.96 -15.76 -6.01
N PRO A 312 -30.19 -16.17 -6.38
CA PRO A 312 -30.65 -17.55 -6.19
C PRO A 312 -29.83 -18.64 -6.91
N ASP A 313 -28.98 -18.25 -7.87
CA ASP A 313 -28.04 -19.11 -8.55
C ASP A 313 -26.68 -19.26 -7.82
N GLY A 314 -26.53 -18.64 -6.65
CA GLY A 314 -25.35 -18.75 -5.80
C GLY A 314 -24.24 -17.73 -6.10
N PHE A 315 -24.42 -16.86 -7.09
CA PHE A 315 -23.43 -15.83 -7.43
C PHE A 315 -23.71 -14.50 -6.72
N GLY A 316 -22.62 -13.86 -6.29
CA GLY A 316 -22.60 -12.42 -6.10
C GLY A 316 -22.53 -11.72 -7.45
N TYR A 317 -23.56 -10.99 -7.85
CA TYR A 317 -23.52 -10.17 -9.06
C TYR A 317 -22.88 -8.80 -8.77
N LEU A 318 -21.66 -8.84 -8.24
CA LEU A 318 -20.87 -7.68 -7.82
C LEU A 318 -19.39 -7.96 -8.05
N GLN A 319 -18.59 -6.92 -8.25
CA GLN A 319 -17.13 -7.06 -8.41
C GLN A 319 -16.37 -6.71 -7.12
N GLY A 320 -17.07 -6.22 -6.09
CA GLY A 320 -16.57 -6.05 -4.74
C GLY A 320 -17.66 -5.51 -3.84
N MET A 321 -17.56 -5.79 -2.55
CA MET A 321 -18.56 -5.40 -1.56
C MET A 321 -17.90 -4.90 -0.28
N TRP A 322 -18.51 -3.89 0.32
CA TRP A 322 -18.20 -3.51 1.69
C TRP A 322 -19.48 -3.41 2.51
N THR A 323 -19.45 -3.96 3.72
CA THR A 323 -20.60 -3.97 4.64
C THR A 323 -20.21 -3.23 5.91
N TRP A 324 -20.94 -2.17 6.24
CA TRP A 324 -20.82 -1.55 7.56
C TRP A 324 -21.67 -2.33 8.55
N THR A 325 -21.01 -3.17 9.33
CA THR A 325 -21.63 -3.94 10.40
C THR A 325 -21.99 -3.05 11.57
N ASP A 326 -23.06 -3.40 12.28
CA ASP A 326 -23.50 -2.68 13.47
C ASP A 326 -22.81 -3.26 14.70
N SER A 327 -21.99 -2.44 15.35
CA SER A 327 -21.39 -2.78 16.64
C SER A 327 -22.47 -2.80 17.74
N LYS A 328 -22.21 -3.54 18.83
CA LYS A 328 -23.10 -3.54 20.01
C LYS A 328 -23.35 -2.13 20.53
N GLU A 329 -22.30 -1.30 20.54
CA GLU A 329 -22.38 0.08 21.00
C GLU A 329 -23.33 0.92 20.14
N GLU A 330 -23.29 0.80 18.81
CA GLU A 330 -24.17 1.53 17.91
C GLU A 330 -25.63 1.10 18.04
N ILE A 331 -25.87 -0.19 18.29
CA ILE A 331 -27.21 -0.73 18.55
C ILE A 331 -27.77 -0.17 19.87
N GLU A 332 -26.93 -0.08 20.91
CA GLU A 332 -27.34 0.35 22.26
C GLU A 332 -27.45 1.86 22.40
N LYS A 333 -26.52 2.63 21.83
CA LYS A 333 -26.42 4.10 21.98
C LYS A 333 -27.10 4.87 20.85
N GLY A 334 -27.46 4.21 19.76
CA GLY A 334 -27.97 4.84 18.54
C GLY A 334 -26.85 5.16 17.54
N TRP A 335 -27.23 5.20 16.26
CA TRP A 335 -26.32 5.42 15.14
C TRP A 335 -26.21 6.91 14.75
N PRO A 336 -25.06 7.35 14.21
CA PRO A 336 -23.73 6.74 14.30
C PRO A 336 -23.03 7.08 15.62
N VAL A 337 -22.20 6.18 16.15
CA VAL A 337 -21.40 6.45 17.37
C VAL A 337 -20.05 7.12 17.03
N TRP A 338 -19.60 7.01 15.78
CA TRP A 338 -18.29 7.48 15.32
C TRP A 338 -18.35 8.90 14.71
N ASP A 339 -17.99 9.92 15.50
CA ASP A 339 -17.93 11.33 15.06
C ASP A 339 -16.53 11.75 14.52
N GLY A 340 -15.48 10.99 14.86
CA GLY A 340 -14.09 11.38 14.62
C GLY A 340 -13.62 11.32 13.16
N VAL A 341 -14.18 10.44 12.34
CA VAL A 341 -13.60 10.16 11.02
C VAL A 341 -14.19 11.07 9.93
N ARG A 342 -15.45 11.48 10.08
CA ARG A 342 -16.23 12.19 9.04
C ARG A 342 -15.63 13.52 8.57
N TYR A 343 -14.80 14.17 9.40
CA TYR A 343 -14.20 15.46 9.06
C TYR A 343 -12.83 15.32 8.37
N THR A 344 -12.29 14.10 8.31
CA THR A 344 -11.05 13.77 7.59
C THR A 344 -11.31 12.70 6.53
N THR A 345 -10.26 12.22 5.89
CA THR A 345 -10.31 11.08 4.98
C THR A 345 -10.24 9.78 5.78
N GLU A 346 -11.18 8.87 5.54
CA GLU A 346 -11.12 7.51 6.09
C GLU A 346 -10.21 6.65 5.23
N TRP A 347 -8.93 6.70 5.57
CA TRP A 347 -7.87 5.98 4.89
C TRP A 347 -8.05 4.44 4.92
N SER A 348 -8.67 3.90 5.98
CA SER A 348 -8.98 2.46 6.06
C SER A 348 -9.85 1.97 4.91
N LEU A 349 -10.82 2.75 4.42
CA LEU A 349 -11.73 2.24 3.40
C LEU A 349 -11.04 1.95 2.05
N PRO A 350 -10.27 2.87 1.43
CA PRO A 350 -9.51 2.57 0.22
C PRO A 350 -8.60 1.34 0.35
N HIS A 351 -8.01 1.14 1.53
CA HIS A 351 -7.19 -0.03 1.85
C HIS A 351 -8.03 -1.32 1.81
N GLU A 352 -9.14 -1.36 2.54
CA GLU A 352 -10.05 -2.50 2.61
C GLU A 352 -10.72 -2.81 1.27
N LEU A 353 -11.03 -1.78 0.47
CA LEU A 353 -11.50 -1.96 -0.91
C LEU A 353 -10.41 -2.52 -1.82
N GLY A 354 -9.12 -2.37 -1.48
CA GLY A 354 -8.00 -3.06 -2.12
C GLY A 354 -8.12 -4.58 -2.06
N HIS A 355 -8.54 -5.11 -0.91
CA HIS A 355 -8.78 -6.54 -0.74
C HIS A 355 -9.89 -7.05 -1.68
N GLN A 356 -10.92 -6.25 -1.94
CA GLN A 356 -11.97 -6.59 -2.91
C GLN A 356 -11.44 -6.66 -4.35
N LEU A 357 -10.30 -6.02 -4.63
CA LEU A 357 -9.61 -6.09 -5.91
C LEU A 357 -8.64 -7.27 -6.00
N GLY A 358 -8.45 -8.01 -4.91
CA GLY A 358 -7.56 -9.17 -4.83
C GLY A 358 -6.15 -8.85 -4.34
N ILE A 359 -5.95 -7.69 -3.71
CA ILE A 359 -4.64 -7.24 -3.24
C ILE A 359 -4.47 -7.60 -1.75
N PRO A 360 -3.40 -8.32 -1.36
CA PRO A 360 -3.09 -8.65 0.01
C PRO A 360 -2.38 -7.52 0.74
N ASP A 361 -2.32 -7.64 2.06
CA ASP A 361 -1.54 -6.76 2.91
C ASP A 361 -0.04 -6.97 2.75
N TRP A 362 0.70 -5.88 2.51
CA TRP A 362 2.15 -5.92 2.46
C TRP A 362 2.80 -5.88 3.83
N TYR A 363 2.13 -5.37 4.86
CA TYR A 363 2.66 -5.41 6.24
C TYR A 363 2.75 -6.85 6.77
N VAL A 364 2.15 -7.83 6.10
CA VAL A 364 2.37 -9.26 6.40
C VAL A 364 3.84 -9.64 6.24
N GLN A 365 4.59 -8.95 5.37
CA GLN A 365 6.02 -9.16 5.19
C GLN A 365 6.82 -8.62 6.38
N ASP A 366 6.29 -7.70 7.17
CA ASP A 366 7.02 -7.20 8.34
C ASP A 366 7.27 -8.32 9.36
N TYR A 367 8.49 -8.34 9.91
CA TYR A 367 8.97 -9.37 10.82
C TYR A 367 9.78 -8.77 11.97
N GLY A 368 9.28 -8.94 13.19
CA GLY A 368 9.94 -8.45 14.41
C GLY A 368 11.20 -9.21 14.83
N GLY A 369 11.61 -10.23 14.06
CA GLY A 369 12.73 -11.10 14.40
C GLY A 369 12.38 -12.16 15.45
N ASP A 370 13.28 -13.13 15.61
CA ASP A 370 13.20 -14.17 16.62
C ASP A 370 14.57 -14.44 17.28
N LYS A 371 14.61 -15.38 18.23
CA LYS A 371 15.81 -15.74 18.99
C LYS A 371 16.77 -16.68 18.25
N GLU A 372 16.33 -17.33 17.19
CA GLU A 372 17.12 -18.25 16.38
C GLU A 372 18.01 -17.48 15.39
N HIS A 373 17.55 -16.31 14.94
CA HIS A 373 18.27 -15.42 14.03
C HIS A 373 18.62 -14.10 14.69
N VAL A 374 19.83 -14.02 15.25
CA VAL A 374 20.31 -12.84 15.97
C VAL A 374 21.61 -12.29 15.38
N TRP A 375 21.84 -10.98 15.55
CA TRP A 375 23.10 -10.36 15.22
C TRP A 375 24.21 -10.81 16.18
N ALA A 376 25.39 -11.13 15.63
CA ALA A 376 26.51 -11.66 16.42
C ALA A 376 27.13 -10.63 17.38
N ASP A 377 26.94 -9.33 17.12
CA ASP A 377 27.52 -8.23 17.89
C ASP A 377 26.80 -8.01 19.23
N ASN A 378 25.47 -8.12 19.26
CA ASN A 378 24.67 -7.77 20.44
C ASN A 378 23.52 -8.74 20.75
N GLY A 379 23.29 -9.76 19.92
CA GLY A 379 22.23 -10.74 20.11
C GLY A 379 20.82 -10.22 19.84
N GLU A 380 20.66 -9.03 19.24
CA GLU A 380 19.34 -8.55 18.82
C GLU A 380 18.79 -9.42 17.68
N PRO A 381 17.46 -9.68 17.67
CA PRO A 381 16.81 -10.34 16.54
C PRO A 381 17.07 -9.62 15.22
N VAL A 382 17.26 -10.40 14.15
CA VAL A 382 17.29 -9.84 12.79
C VAL A 382 15.86 -9.57 12.36
N CYS A 383 15.48 -8.29 12.31
CA CYS A 383 14.14 -7.87 11.93
C CYS A 383 14.02 -7.63 10.42
N HIS A 384 12.80 -7.40 9.93
CA HIS A 384 12.52 -6.92 8.58
C HIS A 384 11.31 -5.99 8.62
N MET A 385 11.42 -4.85 7.95
CA MET A 385 10.27 -4.09 7.50
C MET A 385 10.34 -4.01 5.99
N MET A 386 9.19 -4.18 5.34
CA MET A 386 9.08 -4.11 3.88
C MET A 386 9.88 -2.91 3.34
N THR A 387 10.68 -3.13 2.30
CA THR A 387 11.61 -2.08 1.81
C THR A 387 10.91 -0.91 1.13
N HIS A 388 9.62 -1.07 0.82
CA HIS A 388 8.77 -0.07 0.17
C HIS A 388 7.47 0.20 0.96
N PRO A 389 7.55 0.57 2.25
CA PRO A 389 6.39 0.52 3.14
C PRO A 389 5.40 1.68 2.89
N LEU A 390 5.77 2.74 2.18
CA LEU A 390 4.89 3.89 1.94
C LEU A 390 3.90 3.61 0.79
N THR A 391 3.02 2.63 0.99
CA THR A 391 1.99 2.19 0.02
C THR A 391 0.64 1.94 0.71
N MET A 392 -0.45 2.08 -0.05
CA MET A 392 -1.85 1.88 0.39
C MET A 392 -2.16 0.49 0.95
N GLN A 393 -1.36 -0.53 0.65
CA GLN A 393 -1.58 -1.90 1.17
C GLN A 393 -0.57 -2.30 2.24
N HIS A 394 0.33 -1.39 2.63
CA HIS A 394 1.18 -1.54 3.81
C HIS A 394 0.64 -0.68 4.96
N TRP A 395 0.27 0.56 4.65
CA TRP A 395 -0.48 1.44 5.56
C TRP A 395 -1.87 1.73 5.00
N HIS A 396 -2.79 2.17 5.85
CA HIS A 396 -4.11 2.63 5.41
C HIS A 396 -4.08 3.89 4.51
N GLY A 397 -2.94 4.57 4.34
CA GLY A 397 -2.82 5.81 3.57
C GLY A 397 -2.12 6.90 4.38
N PRO A 398 -1.92 8.13 3.86
CA PRO A 398 -2.33 8.71 2.57
C PRO A 398 -1.37 8.41 1.39
N PHE A 399 -1.23 7.14 0.99
CA PHE A 399 -0.19 6.70 0.05
C PHE A 399 -0.76 6.24 -1.29
N PRO A 400 -0.04 6.40 -2.40
CA PRO A 400 -0.31 5.66 -3.63
C PRO A 400 -0.22 4.14 -3.42
N TRP A 401 -0.73 3.37 -4.37
CA TRP A 401 -0.53 1.91 -4.43
C TRP A 401 0.91 1.55 -4.79
N SER A 402 1.34 0.32 -4.50
CA SER A 402 2.71 -0.12 -4.76
C SER A 402 2.93 -0.49 -6.23
N GLU A 403 4.17 -0.73 -6.63
CA GLU A 403 4.50 -1.13 -8.01
C GLU A 403 3.97 -2.52 -8.35
N ALA A 404 3.97 -3.44 -7.37
CA ALA A 404 3.40 -4.78 -7.53
C ALA A 404 1.87 -4.71 -7.70
N ASP A 405 1.19 -3.93 -6.87
CA ASP A 405 -0.27 -3.71 -6.97
C ASP A 405 -0.62 -3.11 -8.34
N ALA A 406 0.17 -2.12 -8.80
CA ALA A 406 -0.05 -1.48 -10.08
C ALA A 406 0.14 -2.43 -11.26
N GLY A 407 1.19 -3.26 -11.22
CA GLY A 407 1.43 -4.31 -12.21
C GLY A 407 0.27 -5.30 -12.28
N TYR A 408 -0.23 -5.75 -11.13
CA TYR A 408 -1.36 -6.67 -11.05
C TYR A 408 -2.66 -6.06 -11.61
N LEU A 409 -3.02 -4.86 -11.16
CA LEU A 409 -4.23 -4.19 -11.60
C LEU A 409 -4.19 -3.84 -13.09
N ASN A 410 -3.01 -3.56 -13.65
CA ASN A 410 -2.84 -3.30 -15.08
C ASN A 410 -3.03 -4.55 -15.94
N GLN A 411 -2.62 -5.73 -15.44
CA GLN A 411 -2.81 -7.00 -16.17
C GLN A 411 -4.22 -7.56 -16.01
N THR A 412 -4.89 -7.24 -14.91
CA THR A 412 -6.18 -7.87 -14.58
C THR A 412 -7.39 -6.94 -14.67
N TRP A 413 -7.23 -5.70 -15.14
CA TRP A 413 -8.31 -4.68 -15.24
C TRP A 413 -9.61 -5.18 -15.92
N ASP A 414 -9.54 -6.16 -16.81
CA ASP A 414 -10.67 -6.75 -17.56
C ASP A 414 -11.07 -8.15 -17.07
N LYS A 415 -10.55 -8.58 -15.91
CA LYS A 415 -10.80 -9.89 -15.31
C LYS A 415 -11.78 -9.79 -14.13
N PRO A 416 -12.62 -10.82 -13.90
CA PRO A 416 -13.54 -10.83 -12.76
C PRO A 416 -12.77 -10.82 -11.43
N ARG A 417 -13.36 -10.20 -10.40
CA ARG A 417 -12.80 -10.20 -9.05
C ARG A 417 -13.21 -11.42 -8.24
N GLY A 418 -12.40 -11.80 -7.24
CA GLY A 418 -12.65 -12.91 -6.31
C GLY A 418 -11.40 -13.69 -5.90
N TYR A 419 -10.34 -13.66 -6.72
CA TYR A 419 -9.02 -14.12 -6.30
C TYR A 419 -8.39 -13.14 -5.33
N TYR A 420 -7.58 -13.65 -4.42
CA TYR A 420 -6.80 -12.89 -3.46
C TYR A 420 -5.32 -13.25 -3.64
N GLY A 421 -4.44 -12.27 -3.80
CA GLY A 421 -2.98 -12.42 -3.88
C GLY A 421 -2.45 -13.39 -4.94
N ASP A 422 -3.20 -13.70 -6.00
CA ASP A 422 -2.78 -14.67 -7.01
C ASP A 422 -1.55 -14.22 -7.83
N TYR A 423 -1.32 -12.91 -7.90
CA TYR A 423 -0.12 -12.37 -8.53
C TYR A 423 1.15 -12.62 -7.73
N LEU A 424 1.09 -13.06 -6.46
CA LEU A 424 2.28 -13.49 -5.72
C LEU A 424 2.98 -14.65 -6.43
N PHE A 425 2.27 -15.41 -7.29
CA PHE A 425 2.85 -16.43 -8.16
C PHE A 425 3.69 -15.87 -9.32
N ALA A 426 3.68 -14.56 -9.55
CA ALA A 426 4.50 -13.87 -10.54
C ALA A 426 5.97 -13.82 -10.09
N VAL A 427 6.62 -14.98 -10.10
CA VAL A 427 8.03 -15.16 -9.78
C VAL A 427 8.79 -15.50 -11.06
N PRO A 428 9.96 -14.89 -11.31
CA PRO A 428 10.81 -15.23 -12.45
C PRO A 428 11.21 -16.71 -12.46
N ASP A 429 11.40 -17.29 -13.64
CA ASP A 429 11.67 -18.73 -13.83
C ASP A 429 12.98 -19.13 -13.14
N GLU A 430 14.00 -18.29 -13.25
CA GLU A 430 15.31 -18.49 -12.68
C GLU A 430 15.71 -17.34 -11.74
N ASN A 431 16.08 -17.67 -10.51
CA ASN A 431 16.41 -16.67 -9.49
C ASN A 431 17.82 -16.89 -8.97
N PHE A 432 18.53 -15.79 -8.73
CA PHE A 432 19.91 -15.83 -8.27
C PHE A 432 20.18 -14.79 -7.19
N ILE A 433 21.09 -15.14 -6.30
CA ILE A 433 21.73 -14.21 -5.38
C ILE A 433 23.12 -13.88 -5.93
N ARG A 434 23.46 -12.58 -5.96
CA ARG A 434 24.81 -12.10 -6.25
C ARG A 434 25.40 -11.42 -5.03
N VAL A 435 26.39 -12.03 -4.42
CA VAL A 435 27.14 -11.45 -3.30
C VAL A 435 28.31 -10.63 -3.84
N VAL A 436 28.34 -9.35 -3.45
CA VAL A 436 29.41 -8.42 -3.81
C VAL A 436 30.03 -7.80 -2.56
N ASP A 437 31.27 -7.36 -2.66
CA ASP A 437 31.99 -6.67 -1.60
C ASP A 437 31.55 -5.19 -1.50
N VAL A 438 32.20 -4.44 -0.61
CA VAL A 438 31.91 -3.00 -0.44
C VAL A 438 32.13 -2.18 -1.73
N ASN A 439 33.00 -2.67 -2.63
CA ASN A 439 33.35 -2.05 -3.91
C ASN A 439 32.46 -2.51 -5.08
N GLY A 440 31.54 -3.46 -4.85
CA GLY A 440 30.70 -4.05 -5.89
C GLY A 440 31.38 -5.18 -6.69
N LEU A 441 32.54 -5.66 -6.24
CA LEU A 441 33.25 -6.79 -6.85
C LEU A 441 32.69 -8.12 -6.32
N PRO A 442 32.69 -9.19 -7.14
CA PRO A 442 32.27 -10.52 -6.74
C PRO A 442 32.94 -11.07 -5.46
N VAL A 443 32.15 -11.56 -4.51
CA VAL A 443 32.66 -12.34 -3.36
C VAL A 443 32.45 -13.82 -3.65
N SER A 444 33.50 -14.48 -4.10
CA SER A 444 33.50 -15.92 -4.36
C SER A 444 33.64 -16.74 -3.07
N ASN A 445 33.15 -17.98 -3.10
CA ASN A 445 33.24 -18.92 -1.98
C ASN A 445 32.71 -18.34 -0.65
N ALA A 446 31.64 -17.53 -0.71
CA ALA A 446 30.86 -17.16 0.46
C ALA A 446 29.77 -18.22 0.65
N LYS A 447 29.58 -18.65 1.89
CA LYS A 447 28.49 -19.57 2.24
C LYS A 447 27.20 -18.77 2.32
N VAL A 448 26.14 -19.25 1.68
CA VAL A 448 24.81 -18.66 1.77
C VAL A 448 23.85 -19.70 2.35
N GLU A 449 23.16 -19.30 3.42
CA GLU A 449 22.14 -20.10 4.10
C GLU A 449 20.82 -19.35 4.02
N ILE A 450 19.77 -20.02 3.56
CA ILE A 450 18.44 -19.42 3.36
C ILE A 450 17.46 -20.03 4.35
N TYR A 451 16.72 -19.20 5.06
CA TYR A 451 15.68 -19.57 6.01
C TYR A 451 14.35 -18.99 5.52
N GLN A 452 13.23 -19.66 5.75
CA GLN A 452 11.93 -19.26 5.20
C GLN A 452 10.87 -19.18 6.29
N ARG A 453 9.91 -18.27 6.08
CA ARG A 453 8.83 -18.02 7.04
C ARG A 453 7.75 -19.08 6.97
N ALA A 454 7.14 -19.36 8.13
CA ALA A 454 5.97 -20.22 8.20
C ALA A 454 6.20 -21.64 7.64
N VAL A 455 7.44 -22.13 7.76
CA VAL A 455 7.79 -23.50 7.43
C VAL A 455 8.69 -24.13 8.49
N SER A 456 8.64 -25.46 8.60
CA SER A 456 9.56 -26.24 9.42
C SER A 456 10.50 -27.05 8.52
N VAL A 457 11.75 -27.19 8.94
CA VAL A 457 12.77 -27.96 8.20
C VAL A 457 13.14 -29.18 9.04
N ASP A 458 13.14 -30.36 8.42
CA ASP A 458 13.71 -31.56 9.04
C ASP A 458 15.24 -31.58 8.81
N PRO A 459 16.07 -31.28 9.83
CA PRO A 459 17.51 -31.24 9.67
C PRO A 459 18.12 -32.64 9.44
N ASN A 460 17.37 -33.71 9.75
CA ASN A 460 17.81 -35.09 9.54
C ASN A 460 17.29 -35.67 8.22
N GLY A 461 16.40 -34.94 7.53
CA GLY A 461 15.92 -35.31 6.21
C GLY A 461 17.05 -35.28 5.18
N THR A 462 17.01 -36.18 4.20
CA THR A 462 18.01 -36.22 3.13
C THR A 462 17.80 -35.03 2.19
N PRO A 463 18.75 -34.07 2.10
CA PRO A 463 18.63 -32.96 1.17
C PRO A 463 18.79 -33.43 -0.27
N THR A 464 18.11 -32.75 -1.20
CA THR A 464 18.42 -32.84 -2.63
C THR A 464 19.48 -31.81 -3.00
N GLU A 465 20.07 -31.92 -4.19
CA GLU A 465 21.06 -30.97 -4.68
C GLU A 465 20.67 -30.47 -6.08
N ASP A 466 20.74 -29.17 -6.29
CA ASP A 466 20.55 -28.53 -7.59
C ASP A 466 21.64 -27.46 -7.79
N HIS A 467 22.45 -27.61 -8.84
CA HIS A 467 23.55 -26.69 -9.19
C HIS A 467 24.49 -26.36 -8.01
N GLY A 468 24.81 -27.36 -7.18
CA GLY A 468 25.70 -27.21 -6.03
C GLY A 468 25.04 -26.58 -4.80
N VAL A 469 23.72 -26.39 -4.81
CA VAL A 469 22.93 -25.92 -3.67
C VAL A 469 22.15 -27.09 -3.08
N LYS A 470 22.32 -27.32 -1.78
CA LYS A 470 21.56 -28.31 -1.01
C LYS A 470 20.20 -27.74 -0.64
N ILE A 471 19.14 -28.51 -0.86
CA ILE A 471 17.76 -28.13 -0.55
C ILE A 471 17.23 -29.13 0.47
N TYR A 472 16.88 -28.64 1.65
CA TYR A 472 16.41 -29.49 2.75
C TYR A 472 14.90 -29.77 2.63
N PRO A 473 14.42 -30.94 3.07
CA PRO A 473 12.98 -31.22 3.15
C PRO A 473 12.28 -30.23 4.08
N VAL A 474 11.15 -29.71 3.61
CA VAL A 474 10.36 -28.69 4.31
C VAL A 474 8.95 -29.20 4.53
N ASP A 475 8.46 -29.05 5.75
CA ASP A 475 7.03 -29.17 6.08
C ASP A 475 6.42 -27.76 6.10
N GLU A 476 5.58 -27.48 5.11
CA GLU A 476 4.93 -26.19 4.89
C GLU A 476 3.64 -26.01 5.70
N LEU A 477 3.23 -27.02 6.48
CA LEU A 477 2.05 -27.02 7.34
C LEU A 477 2.42 -27.04 8.83
N ALA A 478 3.63 -27.49 9.18
CA ALA A 478 4.12 -27.53 10.55
C ALA A 478 4.86 -26.26 11.01
N GLY A 479 4.98 -25.25 10.15
CA GLY A 479 5.61 -23.97 10.50
C GLY A 479 4.71 -23.12 11.41
N GLY A 480 5.28 -22.54 12.47
CA GLY A 480 4.68 -21.37 13.13
C GLY A 480 4.94 -20.12 12.29
N GLY A 481 4.23 -19.01 12.50
CA GLY A 481 4.36 -17.77 11.71
C GLY A 481 5.75 -17.07 11.70
N ASP A 482 6.76 -17.72 12.28
CA ASP A 482 8.15 -17.27 12.42
C ASP A 482 9.06 -17.83 11.31
N GLN A 483 10.32 -17.38 11.28
CA GLN A 483 11.35 -17.93 10.40
C GLN A 483 11.79 -19.34 10.83
N SER A 484 12.09 -20.18 9.83
CA SER A 484 12.61 -21.52 10.09
C SER A 484 13.93 -21.46 10.86
N LYS A 485 14.07 -22.33 11.87
CA LYS A 485 15.32 -22.44 12.67
C LYS A 485 16.51 -22.94 11.84
N TYR A 486 16.27 -23.90 10.96
CA TYR A 486 17.27 -24.49 10.08
C TYR A 486 17.10 -23.96 8.65
N PRO A 487 18.17 -23.91 7.84
CA PRO A 487 18.09 -23.39 6.50
C PRO A 487 17.33 -24.34 5.57
N VAL A 488 16.44 -23.79 4.75
CA VAL A 488 15.78 -24.48 3.64
C VAL A 488 16.75 -24.74 2.48
N MET A 489 17.77 -23.88 2.31
CA MET A 489 18.80 -24.03 1.27
C MET A 489 20.18 -23.64 1.79
N VAL A 490 21.21 -24.35 1.34
CA VAL A 490 22.62 -24.03 1.64
C VAL A 490 23.47 -24.19 0.39
N GLY A 491 24.23 -23.15 0.03
CA GLY A 491 25.14 -23.17 -1.11
C GLY A 491 26.36 -22.29 -0.92
N MET A 492 27.22 -22.26 -1.94
CA MET A 492 28.41 -21.42 -2.00
C MET A 492 28.33 -20.53 -3.24
N THR A 493 28.79 -19.28 -3.14
CA THR A 493 28.93 -18.41 -4.32
C THR A 493 30.08 -18.85 -5.21
N ASP A 494 29.87 -18.78 -6.52
CA ASP A 494 30.89 -19.05 -7.54
C ASP A 494 31.92 -17.91 -7.69
N LYS A 495 32.78 -17.99 -8.70
CA LYS A 495 33.79 -16.97 -9.01
C LYS A 495 33.21 -15.58 -9.31
N ASP A 496 31.97 -15.51 -9.76
CA ASP A 496 31.25 -14.28 -10.12
C ASP A 496 30.37 -13.79 -8.96
N GLY A 497 30.49 -14.42 -7.78
CA GLY A 497 29.75 -14.10 -6.58
C GLY A 497 28.31 -14.60 -6.62
N MET A 498 27.99 -15.51 -7.55
CA MET A 498 26.63 -15.94 -7.83
C MET A 498 26.30 -17.24 -7.11
N MET A 499 25.08 -17.34 -6.59
CA MET A 499 24.46 -18.61 -6.19
C MET A 499 23.07 -18.66 -6.83
N ARG A 500 22.75 -19.77 -7.51
CA ARG A 500 21.37 -20.02 -7.97
C ARG A 500 20.47 -20.24 -6.77
N LEU A 501 19.23 -19.79 -6.84
CA LEU A 501 18.19 -20.06 -5.85
C LEU A 501 17.26 -21.13 -6.45
N PRO A 502 17.44 -22.42 -6.10
CA PRO A 502 16.74 -23.51 -6.78
C PRO A 502 15.22 -23.47 -6.62
N ASN A 503 14.51 -23.93 -7.65
CA ASN A 503 13.06 -24.07 -7.59
C ASN A 503 12.68 -25.33 -6.79
N ARG A 504 11.73 -25.18 -5.88
CA ARG A 504 11.16 -26.27 -5.08
C ARG A 504 9.84 -26.77 -5.69
N PRO A 505 9.50 -28.06 -5.52
CA PRO A 505 8.20 -28.58 -5.93
C PRO A 505 7.04 -27.83 -5.27
N VAL A 506 5.91 -27.73 -5.96
CA VAL A 506 4.70 -27.07 -5.49
C VAL A 506 3.46 -27.87 -5.83
N ARG A 507 2.36 -27.56 -5.15
CA ARG A 507 1.02 -27.88 -5.60
C ARG A 507 0.61 -26.87 -6.67
N GLU A 508 0.72 -27.27 -7.92
CA GLU A 508 0.45 -26.38 -9.05
C GLU A 508 -1.01 -25.92 -9.11
N VAL A 509 -1.19 -24.70 -9.64
CA VAL A 509 -2.49 -24.05 -9.89
C VAL A 509 -2.34 -22.91 -10.89
N ILE A 510 -3.33 -22.75 -11.77
CA ILE A 510 -3.47 -21.63 -12.70
C ILE A 510 -4.73 -20.86 -12.32
N THR A 511 -4.64 -19.54 -12.16
CA THR A 511 -5.81 -18.70 -11.86
C THR A 511 -6.44 -18.17 -13.14
N LEU A 512 -7.72 -17.78 -13.07
CA LEU A 512 -8.43 -17.18 -14.21
C LEU A 512 -7.81 -15.85 -14.66
N ASN A 513 -7.02 -15.20 -13.79
CA ASN A 513 -6.24 -14.01 -14.12
C ASN A 513 -4.96 -14.33 -14.90
N GLY A 514 -4.59 -15.60 -15.03
CA GLY A 514 -3.44 -16.07 -15.80
C GLY A 514 -2.15 -16.25 -14.99
N PHE A 515 -2.20 -16.18 -13.66
CA PHE A 515 -1.06 -16.45 -12.79
C PHE A 515 -0.94 -17.94 -12.52
N HIS A 516 0.30 -18.46 -12.54
CA HIS A 516 0.58 -19.89 -12.37
C HIS A 516 1.58 -20.09 -11.25
N ARG A 517 1.15 -20.77 -10.17
CA ARG A 517 2.07 -21.25 -9.15
C ARG A 517 2.80 -22.49 -9.68
N LYS A 518 3.96 -22.24 -10.28
CA LYS A 518 4.90 -23.26 -10.74
C LYS A 518 6.02 -23.49 -9.71
N PRO A 519 6.85 -24.53 -9.87
CA PRO A 519 8.05 -24.69 -9.05
C PRO A 519 8.87 -23.40 -9.00
N ASN A 520 9.18 -22.95 -7.79
CA ASN A 520 9.81 -21.66 -7.51
C ASN A 520 10.61 -21.74 -6.19
N PRO A 521 11.46 -20.76 -5.84
CA PRO A 521 12.29 -20.85 -4.64
C PRO A 521 11.53 -20.97 -3.32
N PHE A 522 10.33 -20.38 -3.25
CA PHE A 522 9.50 -20.31 -2.04
C PHE A 522 8.67 -21.58 -1.81
N GLY A 523 8.61 -22.50 -2.78
CA GLY A 523 7.70 -23.64 -2.70
C GLY A 523 6.23 -23.19 -2.82
N ASN A 524 5.35 -23.70 -1.96
CA ASN A 524 3.94 -23.32 -2.00
C ASN A 524 3.72 -21.90 -1.46
N ILE A 525 3.89 -20.91 -2.34
CA ILE A 525 3.57 -19.50 -2.12
C ILE A 525 2.17 -19.37 -1.51
N ASP A 526 2.07 -18.56 -0.46
CA ASP A 526 0.84 -18.26 0.26
C ASP A 526 0.16 -17.02 -0.33
N CYS A 527 -1.10 -17.14 -0.77
CA CYS A 527 -1.85 -16.02 -1.35
C CYS A 527 -2.10 -14.83 -0.40
N VAL A 528 -1.81 -14.97 0.90
CA VAL A 528 -1.82 -13.86 1.87
C VAL A 528 -0.42 -13.47 2.35
N GLY A 529 0.65 -14.03 1.78
CA GLY A 529 2.04 -13.63 2.02
C GLY A 529 2.76 -14.30 3.20
N GLY A 530 2.11 -15.19 3.96
CA GLY A 530 2.67 -15.74 5.21
C GLY A 530 3.95 -16.57 5.03
N ARG A 531 4.13 -17.24 3.88
CA ARG A 531 5.31 -18.06 3.53
C ARG A 531 6.26 -17.40 2.54
N ASP A 532 6.03 -16.15 2.21
CA ASP A 532 6.55 -15.49 1.01
C ASP A 532 7.77 -14.61 1.32
N GLN A 533 8.51 -15.00 2.35
CA GLN A 533 9.66 -14.27 2.87
C GLN A 533 10.80 -15.23 3.21
N MET A 534 12.02 -14.84 2.87
CA MET A 534 13.22 -15.56 3.28
C MET A 534 14.27 -14.63 3.90
N LEU A 535 14.99 -15.16 4.88
CA LEU A 535 16.21 -14.57 5.43
C LEU A 535 17.41 -15.27 4.80
N ALA A 536 18.33 -14.51 4.25
CA ALA A 536 19.61 -15.00 3.75
C ALA A 536 20.74 -14.60 4.68
N LYS A 537 21.47 -15.59 5.19
CA LYS A 537 22.71 -15.41 5.94
C LYS A 537 23.89 -15.70 5.02
N VAL A 538 24.68 -14.67 4.73
CA VAL A 538 25.90 -14.77 3.92
C VAL A 538 27.11 -14.74 4.86
N THR A 539 27.91 -15.79 4.86
CA THR A 539 29.12 -15.90 5.71
C THR A 539 30.38 -15.97 4.86
N LYS A 540 31.33 -15.08 5.15
CA LYS A 540 32.69 -15.10 4.61
C LYS A 540 33.66 -14.74 5.75
N PHE A 541 34.79 -15.44 5.83
CA PHE A 541 35.82 -15.22 6.87
C PHE A 541 35.25 -15.27 8.31
N ASP A 542 34.34 -16.23 8.56
CA ASP A 542 33.62 -16.41 9.84
C ASP A 542 32.79 -15.20 10.31
N ASN A 543 32.56 -14.23 9.42
CA ASN A 543 31.72 -13.06 9.67
C ASN A 543 30.38 -13.24 8.92
N PRO A 544 29.23 -13.35 9.63
CA PRO A 544 27.92 -13.45 8.99
C PRO A 544 27.29 -12.08 8.73
N CYS A 545 26.59 -11.96 7.61
CA CYS A 545 25.74 -10.82 7.25
C CYS A 545 24.35 -11.32 6.85
N TYR A 546 23.32 -10.52 7.14
CA TYR A 546 21.92 -10.90 6.92
C TYR A 546 21.23 -10.01 5.90
N TYR A 547 20.37 -10.61 5.08
CA TYR A 547 19.60 -9.96 4.02
C TYR A 547 18.21 -10.58 3.93
N TRP A 548 17.22 -9.82 3.46
CA TRP A 548 15.87 -10.32 3.25
C TRP A 548 15.52 -10.47 1.77
N LEU A 549 14.81 -11.55 1.46
CA LEU A 549 14.19 -11.79 0.16
C LEU A 549 12.68 -11.78 0.39
N GLU A 550 12.05 -10.65 0.05
CA GLU A 550 10.60 -10.47 0.10
C GLU A 550 9.99 -10.71 -1.28
N MET A 551 8.82 -11.35 -1.32
CA MET A 551 8.09 -11.64 -2.56
C MET A 551 7.80 -10.41 -3.41
N TYR A 552 7.59 -9.26 -2.76
CA TYR A 552 7.39 -7.97 -3.43
C TYR A 552 8.42 -7.72 -4.53
N ASN A 553 9.72 -7.94 -4.24
CA ASN A 553 10.79 -7.67 -5.20
C ASN A 553 10.76 -8.62 -6.41
N PHE A 554 10.35 -9.87 -6.20
CA PHE A 554 10.19 -10.85 -7.29
C PHE A 554 9.02 -10.47 -8.19
N ASN A 555 7.89 -10.07 -7.61
CA ASN A 555 6.74 -9.62 -8.40
C ASN A 555 7.07 -8.35 -9.19
N VAL A 556 7.72 -7.36 -8.57
CA VAL A 556 8.15 -6.14 -9.27
C VAL A 556 9.11 -6.47 -10.42
N ALA A 557 10.08 -7.36 -10.20
CA ALA A 557 10.98 -7.80 -11.27
C ALA A 557 10.20 -8.42 -12.44
N TRP A 558 9.27 -9.33 -12.13
CA TRP A 558 8.43 -9.99 -13.13
C TRP A 558 7.55 -9.00 -13.90
N PHE A 559 6.92 -8.04 -13.21
CA PHE A 559 6.11 -6.99 -13.83
C PHE A 559 6.92 -5.99 -14.66
N ARG A 560 8.19 -5.78 -14.32
CA ARG A 560 9.15 -5.03 -15.15
C ARG A 560 9.66 -5.82 -16.36
N GLY A 561 9.20 -7.06 -16.55
CA GLY A 561 9.52 -7.90 -17.70
C GLY A 561 10.65 -8.91 -17.48
N GLN A 562 11.22 -9.00 -16.28
CA GLN A 562 12.25 -9.99 -15.93
C GLN A 562 11.62 -11.35 -15.63
N LYS A 563 10.90 -11.92 -16.60
CA LYS A 563 10.15 -13.16 -16.41
C LYS A 563 11.05 -14.40 -16.37
N ASP A 564 12.10 -14.42 -17.19
CA ASP A 564 12.95 -15.62 -17.30
C ASP A 564 14.03 -15.67 -16.21
N LYS A 565 14.52 -14.51 -15.77
CA LYS A 565 15.66 -14.43 -14.86
C LYS A 565 15.63 -13.18 -14.00
N PHE A 566 15.87 -13.34 -12.70
CA PHE A 566 16.09 -12.24 -11.76
C PHE A 566 17.32 -12.49 -10.87
N VAL A 567 18.05 -11.41 -10.59
CA VAL A 567 19.27 -11.44 -9.77
C VAL A 567 19.14 -10.39 -8.66
N THR A 568 19.09 -10.86 -7.42
CA THR A 568 19.15 -9.98 -6.24
C THR A 568 20.60 -9.80 -5.80
N VAL A 569 21.03 -8.56 -5.62
CA VAL A 569 22.42 -8.23 -5.23
C VAL A 569 22.50 -7.99 -3.73
N PHE A 570 23.39 -8.71 -3.06
CA PHE A 570 23.73 -8.53 -1.65
C PHE A 570 25.08 -7.84 -1.51
N LYS A 571 25.05 -6.55 -1.17
CA LYS A 571 26.26 -5.75 -0.93
C LYS A 571 26.75 -5.95 0.50
N THR A 572 27.92 -6.58 0.64
CA THR A 572 28.51 -6.96 1.93
C THR A 572 29.53 -5.93 2.44
N PRO A 573 29.81 -5.93 3.75
CA PRO A 573 30.94 -5.19 4.32
C PRO A 573 32.30 -5.84 4.06
N TYR A 574 32.35 -6.96 3.33
CA TYR A 574 33.59 -7.70 3.07
C TYR A 574 34.51 -6.95 2.11
N ARG A 575 35.75 -7.44 2.04
CA ARG A 575 36.74 -7.06 1.04
C ARG A 575 36.88 -8.12 -0.05
N SER A 576 37.37 -7.70 -1.21
CA SER A 576 37.91 -8.60 -2.23
C SER A 576 39.44 -8.68 -2.15
N GLU A 577 40.05 -9.56 -2.95
CA GLU A 577 41.51 -9.72 -3.00
C GLU A 577 42.24 -8.43 -3.40
N SER A 578 41.60 -7.57 -4.20
CA SER A 578 42.14 -6.29 -4.67
C SER A 578 41.81 -5.10 -3.75
N SER A 579 41.24 -5.33 -2.57
CA SER A 579 40.97 -4.28 -1.61
C SER A 579 42.23 -3.94 -0.78
N PRO A 580 42.39 -2.68 -0.33
CA PRO A 580 43.47 -2.32 0.59
C PRO A 580 43.32 -3.00 1.96
N LEU A 581 44.39 -2.95 2.76
CA LEU A 581 44.36 -3.48 4.13
C LEU A 581 43.44 -2.66 5.04
N PRO A 582 42.61 -3.32 5.87
CA PRO A 582 41.65 -2.63 6.73
C PRO A 582 42.29 -1.95 7.95
N PRO A 583 41.64 -0.92 8.51
CA PRO A 583 42.06 -0.31 9.76
C PRO A 583 41.97 -1.33 10.90
N ARG A 584 42.66 -1.06 12.01
CA ARG A 584 42.67 -1.93 13.19
C ARG A 584 42.12 -1.21 14.40
N ASP A 585 41.80 -1.97 15.45
CA ASP A 585 41.40 -1.43 16.76
C ASP A 585 40.30 -0.36 16.65
N VAL A 586 39.32 -0.55 15.75
CA VAL A 586 38.20 0.37 15.62
C VAL A 586 37.38 0.35 16.91
N LYS A 587 37.15 1.52 17.49
CA LYS A 587 36.46 1.69 18.78
C LYS A 587 35.49 2.85 18.71
N VAL A 588 34.48 2.77 19.56
CA VAL A 588 33.46 3.80 19.72
C VAL A 588 33.38 4.26 21.18
N GLU A 589 33.24 5.56 21.38
CA GLU A 589 33.04 6.20 22.69
C GLU A 589 31.92 7.24 22.56
N GLN A 590 30.90 7.15 23.41
CA GLN A 590 29.86 8.18 23.47
C GLN A 590 30.41 9.41 24.20
N ILE A 591 30.34 10.57 23.54
CA ILE A 591 30.76 11.85 24.13
C ILE A 591 29.58 12.46 24.90
N ASP A 592 28.41 12.53 24.24
CA ASP A 592 27.16 13.04 24.81
C ASP A 592 25.93 12.38 24.15
N GLU A 593 24.72 12.88 24.42
CA GLU A 593 23.46 12.36 23.86
C GLU A 593 23.36 12.46 22.33
N THR A 594 24.16 13.33 21.73
CA THR A 594 24.09 13.70 20.31
C THR A 594 25.41 13.48 19.57
N HIS A 595 26.49 13.10 20.25
CA HIS A 595 27.80 12.91 19.64
C HIS A 595 28.48 11.60 20.06
N VAL A 596 29.09 10.96 19.08
CA VAL A 596 29.85 9.72 19.25
C VAL A 596 31.22 9.85 18.58
N LYS A 597 32.28 9.50 19.31
CA LYS A 597 33.65 9.44 18.79
C LYS A 597 33.98 8.03 18.29
N VAL A 598 34.44 7.93 17.06
CA VAL A 598 35.01 6.71 16.49
C VAL A 598 36.52 6.89 16.38
N THR A 599 37.30 5.90 16.82
CA THR A 599 38.77 5.89 16.76
C THR A 599 39.28 4.59 16.14
N TRP A 600 40.44 4.63 15.48
CA TRP A 600 41.05 3.45 14.87
C TRP A 600 42.57 3.58 14.80
N LYS A 601 43.25 2.52 14.39
CA LYS A 601 44.66 2.52 14.01
C LYS A 601 44.78 2.21 12.53
N ALA A 602 45.85 2.72 11.92
CA ALA A 602 46.22 2.34 10.57
C ALA A 602 46.47 0.81 10.45
N PRO A 603 46.27 0.23 9.25
CA PRO A 603 46.66 -1.14 8.96
C PRO A 603 48.13 -1.37 9.31
N GLU A 604 48.47 -2.61 9.66
CA GLU A 604 49.87 -3.00 9.84
C GLU A 604 50.53 -3.18 8.48
N VAL A 605 51.21 -2.16 8.00
CA VAL A 605 51.95 -2.22 6.74
C VAL A 605 53.36 -2.73 7.04
N VAL A 606 53.65 -3.98 6.68
CA VAL A 606 54.97 -4.57 6.93
C VAL A 606 56.01 -3.96 5.99
N ARG A 607 55.63 -3.65 4.73
CA ARG A 607 56.40 -2.87 3.74
C ARG A 607 55.41 -2.34 2.68
N GLU A 608 55.39 -1.04 2.39
CA GLU A 608 54.59 -0.44 1.28
C GLU A 608 55.13 -0.91 -0.08
N GLN A 609 54.91 -2.18 -0.43
CA GLN A 609 55.51 -2.80 -1.63
C GLN A 609 54.56 -2.80 -2.81
N GLN A 610 53.26 -2.69 -2.56
CA GLN A 610 52.23 -2.64 -3.60
C GLN A 610 51.18 -1.56 -3.34
N TYR A 611 50.44 -1.20 -4.39
CA TYR A 611 49.40 -0.17 -4.34
C TYR A 611 48.27 -0.47 -3.34
N LEU A 612 48.08 -1.76 -2.96
CA LEU A 612 47.13 -2.19 -1.93
C LEU A 612 47.55 -1.82 -0.51
N ASP A 613 48.85 -1.59 -0.29
CA ASP A 613 49.40 -1.27 1.04
C ASP A 613 49.27 0.23 1.35
N LYS A 614 49.04 1.05 0.32
CA LYS A 614 48.99 2.51 0.43
C LYS A 614 47.58 2.98 0.77
N VAL A 615 47.39 3.36 2.02
CA VAL A 615 46.17 4.04 2.48
C VAL A 615 46.25 5.52 2.09
N ILE A 616 45.26 5.97 1.32
CA ILE A 616 45.10 7.38 0.92
C ILE A 616 44.03 8.10 1.73
N GLY A 617 43.33 7.40 2.62
CA GLY A 617 42.31 7.98 3.49
C GLY A 617 41.51 6.93 4.24
N TYR A 618 40.50 7.39 4.98
CA TYR A 618 39.54 6.54 5.67
C TYR A 618 38.12 6.98 5.38
N ARG A 619 37.17 6.05 5.44
CA ARG A 619 35.74 6.37 5.45
C ARG A 619 35.10 5.82 6.71
N VAL A 620 34.31 6.68 7.37
CA VAL A 620 33.55 6.33 8.57
C VAL A 620 32.11 6.06 8.16
N TYR A 621 31.56 4.97 8.65
CA TYR A 621 30.21 4.49 8.36
C TYR A 621 29.38 4.40 9.63
N ARG A 622 28.08 4.65 9.46
CA ARG A 622 27.04 4.47 10.46
C ARG A 622 25.96 3.56 9.89
N ARG A 623 25.33 2.78 10.75
CA ARG A 623 24.13 2.00 10.45
C ARG A 623 23.20 2.04 11.65
N ILE A 624 21.91 2.14 11.38
CA ILE A 624 20.85 2.22 12.38
C ILE A 624 19.93 1.03 12.13
N ASP A 625 19.39 0.44 13.20
CA ASP A 625 18.40 -0.66 13.20
C ASP A 625 19.00 -2.07 13.09
N THR A 626 18.17 -3.07 13.37
CA THR A 626 18.45 -4.51 13.37
C THR A 626 18.01 -5.22 12.08
N MET A 627 17.53 -4.47 11.09
CA MET A 627 17.01 -5.04 9.84
C MET A 627 18.12 -5.58 8.92
N GLY A 628 17.79 -6.31 7.84
CA GLY A 628 18.81 -6.81 6.89
C GLY A 628 19.65 -5.69 6.24
N LEU A 629 20.84 -6.02 5.72
CA LEU A 629 21.73 -5.05 5.09
C LEU A 629 21.17 -4.46 3.78
N ASN A 630 20.20 -5.12 3.14
CA ASN A 630 19.47 -4.57 2.00
C ASN A 630 18.24 -3.75 2.41
N ASP A 631 17.78 -3.85 3.66
CA ASP A 631 16.68 -3.02 4.17
C ASP A 631 17.24 -1.69 4.70
N ARG A 632 18.26 -1.76 5.58
CA ARG A 632 18.93 -0.61 6.20
C ARG A 632 20.45 -0.77 6.07
N PRO A 633 21.03 -0.37 4.93
CA PRO A 633 22.46 -0.50 4.67
C PRO A 633 23.30 0.46 5.51
N TRP A 634 24.61 0.23 5.50
CA TRP A 634 25.59 1.20 6.00
C TRP A 634 25.58 2.48 5.14
N PHE A 635 25.63 3.64 5.78
CA PHE A 635 25.80 4.93 5.11
C PHE A 635 27.04 5.66 5.62
N ALA A 636 27.73 6.35 4.70
CA ALA A 636 28.94 7.08 5.03
C ALA A 636 28.61 8.38 5.78
N VAL A 637 29.39 8.69 6.81
CA VAL A 637 29.27 9.92 7.60
C VAL A 637 30.50 10.83 7.51
N ALA A 638 31.64 10.30 7.06
CA ALA A 638 32.85 11.07 6.80
C ALA A 638 33.80 10.37 5.83
N THR A 639 34.56 11.14 5.07
CA THR A 639 35.75 10.69 4.33
C THR A 639 36.93 11.58 4.75
N LEU A 640 38.04 10.96 5.14
CA LEU A 640 39.11 11.58 5.91
C LEU A 640 40.48 11.28 5.30
N ASN A 641 41.45 12.15 5.58
CA ASN A 641 42.84 12.01 5.14
C ASN A 641 43.53 10.81 5.84
N PRO A 642 44.64 10.29 5.29
CA PRO A 642 45.29 9.07 5.80
C PRO A 642 45.93 9.25 7.19
N ASP A 643 46.20 10.49 7.60
CA ASP A 643 46.73 10.80 8.93
C ASP A 643 45.63 10.92 10.01
N THR A 644 44.36 10.82 9.62
CA THR A 644 43.22 10.92 10.55
C THR A 644 42.90 9.56 11.15
N THR A 645 42.88 9.47 12.47
CA THR A 645 42.60 8.22 13.20
C THR A 645 41.41 8.32 14.15
N GLU A 646 40.66 9.42 14.09
CA GLU A 646 39.45 9.64 14.88
C GLU A 646 38.45 10.56 14.16
N TYR A 647 37.17 10.43 14.50
CA TYR A 647 36.10 11.28 14.00
C TYR A 647 34.95 11.37 15.00
N ILE A 648 34.29 12.53 15.09
CA ILE A 648 33.09 12.75 15.92
C ILE A 648 31.86 12.80 15.01
N ILE A 649 30.92 11.89 15.23
CA ILE A 649 29.65 11.78 14.51
C ILE A 649 28.59 12.56 15.28
N ASP A 650 27.87 13.44 14.57
CA ASP A 650 26.61 14.04 15.05
C ASP A 650 25.45 13.08 14.76
N LEU A 651 24.83 12.56 15.82
CA LEU A 651 23.76 11.56 15.75
C LEU A 651 22.48 12.12 15.10
N LYS A 652 22.30 13.45 15.06
CA LYS A 652 21.17 14.10 14.39
C LYS A 652 21.27 14.01 12.87
N GLN A 653 22.47 13.81 12.34
CA GLN A 653 22.72 13.67 10.90
C GLN A 653 22.51 12.20 10.49
N LYS A 654 21.27 11.88 10.10
CA LYS A 654 20.90 10.58 9.56
C LYS A 654 19.91 10.71 8.40
N PRO A 655 19.82 9.71 7.50
CA PRO A 655 18.74 9.64 6.53
C PRO A 655 17.38 9.73 7.22
N MET A 656 16.43 10.43 6.57
CA MET A 656 15.02 10.33 6.96
C MET A 656 14.48 9.01 6.44
N ASP A 657 14.32 8.06 7.35
CA ASP A 657 13.88 6.69 7.05
C ASP A 657 12.98 6.18 8.18
N ASN A 658 12.33 5.03 7.97
CA ASN A 658 11.51 4.36 8.96
C ASN A 658 12.34 3.37 9.78
N TYR A 659 12.69 3.75 11.01
CA TYR A 659 13.42 2.92 11.98
C TYR A 659 12.42 2.32 12.99
N TYR A 660 11.64 1.35 12.53
CA TYR A 660 10.45 0.88 13.23
C TYR A 660 10.76 -0.05 14.41
N TYR A 661 11.69 -0.99 14.25
CA TYR A 661 11.98 -2.01 15.27
C TYR A 661 13.07 -1.61 16.23
N SER A 662 14.10 -0.91 15.76
CA SER A 662 15.23 -0.52 16.60
C SER A 662 15.89 0.77 16.12
N ASN A 663 16.47 1.51 17.07
CA ASN A 663 17.38 2.61 16.81
C ASN A 663 18.83 2.26 17.18
N THR A 664 19.17 0.96 17.25
CA THR A 664 20.52 0.52 17.60
C THR A 664 21.54 1.01 16.58
N GLU A 665 22.55 1.72 17.09
CA GLU A 665 23.58 2.40 16.33
C GLU A 665 24.83 1.53 16.18
N ARG A 666 25.28 1.31 14.94
CA ARG A 666 26.49 0.57 14.59
C ARG A 666 27.45 1.48 13.83
N TYR A 667 28.75 1.30 14.07
CA TYR A 667 29.80 2.12 13.49
C TYR A 667 30.89 1.25 12.87
N ALA A 668 31.42 1.69 11.73
CA ALA A 668 32.53 1.00 11.08
C ALA A 668 33.48 1.98 10.41
N VAL A 669 34.71 1.54 10.18
CA VAL A 669 35.72 2.29 9.43
C VAL A 669 36.31 1.40 8.36
N THR A 670 36.61 1.98 7.21
CA THR A 670 37.36 1.32 6.14
C THR A 670 38.54 2.19 5.71
N SER A 671 39.62 1.55 5.28
CA SER A 671 40.74 2.19 4.61
C SER A 671 40.37 2.45 3.16
N ILE A 672 40.77 3.60 2.63
CA ILE A 672 40.66 3.95 1.22
C ILE A 672 42.05 3.79 0.61
N GLY A 673 42.17 2.97 -0.42
CA GLY A 673 43.37 2.78 -1.23
C GLY A 673 43.31 3.53 -2.55
N GLU A 674 44.27 3.28 -3.43
CA GLU A 674 44.28 3.88 -4.77
C GLU A 674 42.98 3.58 -5.54
N LEU A 675 42.59 4.49 -6.43
CA LEU A 675 41.31 4.47 -7.15
C LEU A 675 40.07 4.52 -6.24
N SER A 676 40.23 4.93 -4.98
CA SER A 676 39.16 4.98 -3.98
C SER A 676 38.56 3.61 -3.63
N LEU A 677 39.32 2.52 -3.83
CA LEU A 677 38.90 1.20 -3.38
C LEU A 677 38.91 1.15 -1.85
N GLU A 678 37.87 0.54 -1.30
CA GLU A 678 37.67 0.40 0.13
C GLU A 678 38.11 -0.99 0.60
N SER A 679 38.73 -1.05 1.79
CA SER A 679 38.90 -2.29 2.53
C SER A 679 37.54 -2.79 3.04
N GLU A 680 37.53 -3.94 3.72
CA GLU A 680 36.36 -4.33 4.50
C GLU A 680 36.02 -3.28 5.56
N LEU A 681 34.75 -3.21 5.93
CA LEU A 681 34.27 -2.38 7.03
C LEU A 681 34.62 -3.08 8.35
N VAL A 682 35.56 -2.50 9.09
CA VAL A 682 35.89 -2.95 10.44
C VAL A 682 34.93 -2.28 11.41
N GLN A 683 34.02 -3.08 11.95
CA GLN A 683 33.00 -2.63 12.88
C GLN A 683 33.62 -2.38 14.26
N ALA A 684 33.19 -1.31 14.92
CA ALA A 684 33.51 -1.08 16.32
C ALA A 684 32.79 -2.13 17.19
N PRO A 685 33.44 -2.74 18.19
CA PRO A 685 32.75 -3.57 19.16
C PRO A 685 31.66 -2.76 19.86
N MET A 686 30.42 -3.23 19.83
CA MET A 686 29.36 -2.61 20.60
C MET A 686 29.39 -3.12 22.04
N LYS A 687 29.59 -2.21 23.00
CA LYS A 687 29.02 -2.42 24.34
C LYS A 687 27.60 -1.83 24.31
N PRO A 688 26.61 -2.45 24.98
CA PRO A 688 25.31 -1.82 25.13
C PRO A 688 25.52 -0.43 25.73
N PHE A 689 25.16 0.63 25.01
CA PHE A 689 24.96 1.93 25.63
C PHE A 689 23.81 1.76 26.63
N GLY A 690 23.98 2.31 27.84
CA GLY A 690 23.09 2.04 28.98
C GLY A 690 21.61 2.14 28.61
N LYS A 691 20.81 1.20 29.13
CA LYS A 691 19.34 1.23 29.06
C LYS A 691 18.77 2.56 29.55
#